data_AF-A0A251PHC3-F1
#
_entry.id   AF-A0A251PHC3-F1
#
_cell.length_a   1.000
_cell.length_b   1.000
_cell.length_c   1.000
_cell.angle_alpha   90.00
_cell.angle_beta   90.00
_cell.angle_gamma   90.00
#
_symmetry.space_group_name_H-M   'P 1'
#
loop_
_entity.id
_entity.type
_entity.pdbx_description
1 polymer ?
#
loop_
_entity_poly.entity_id
_entity_poly.type
_entity_poly.pdbx_seq_one_letter_code
_entity_poly.pdbx_strand_id
1 'polypeptide(L)'
;MVKTVELCGFCSVQSPEAVTEFVEKHTGRGTVYAVKVFHKDGKTRASAIVQFTHAEFAEMILTLAGDHLRRNVPYGKSNVKAAEMKFDMVPDSETFQPSMELVKLHFGCQISKERFSVLLTLSDVSVKFGMILKHFYFFFSYDYVEYKLEISYDNVSQIELHSPCDQLAKFLLIKINSLVQYGCVPGQALDVKFYKLVDPSRITIEYIECALEILFHLKECCYEPVSWLKNQYKKHRASKRIAKTPAISLDDGLVYVHRVQITPSKVYFCGPEINHSNCLFRKYPEDVDNFLRVSFVDEDLSKMRSEDLCMRSTKQERPTRVHERILSILKNGIVIGEKKFEFLAFSSSQLRGHSVWMFASRSKLTAQDIRNWMGDFKEIRNVAKHAARLGQSFSSSKEAFSVGEDEVELIPDVEIERDGVKYCFSDGIGKISADFAARVARKFELSRTPSVFQIRYGGYKGVLAVDPTLSKNLSLRKSMCKFQSNNTTLDVLKWSKYQPYFLNREVITLLSTLGVPDDVFMEKQKQVLNQLDGVLADPFREQKTMELLFQGEVINILKEMVLCGYTPDAEPFLAMMLHAYSAEKLQKLRSKTRIFVPSGRSMMGCLDETGTLEYGQVFVQCSHRGSRQFYDVSSHIISGSSSSEDSFIVKGKVVVAKNPCLHPGDMRVLKAVNVPALHHLVDCVVFPQKGKRPHPNECSGGDLDGDLYLVSWDPYLIPPRQIEPMNYSPARTVQLDHDVTLEEVEESFTNYIVNDNLGIISTAHTVFADREPDKAMSAPCKDLAKLNSLAVDSPKTGLLVKMPDHLRAKEYPDFMEKLDKPTYESKGVIGKLFRQVKEHVELVSHSCSSSNIKSFTAEVAKKCYDPDMEVDGFKLYINEAIRYRREYDCKLQNLMEYYGIKSEAEILSGTFAQTSKCFDTRKDLKANIGIAVRSLKKEARGWFYEKQGSDFQSNISTDDDDACAAKASAWYYVTYHPRYFVGCYKEGTGRERFVSFPWCVFDKLLQIKRDKISIRNSVHIDLTELA
;
A
#
# COMPACT_ATOMS: atom_id res chain seq x y z
N MET A 1 -21.16 -5.41 -42.83
CA MET A 1 -20.14 -4.36 -42.92
C MET A 1 -20.05 -3.91 -44.36
N VAL A 2 -20.40 -2.65 -44.61
CA VAL A 2 -20.10 -1.91 -45.85
C VAL A 2 -18.58 -1.79 -46.02
N LYS A 3 -18.09 -1.73 -47.26
CA LYS A 3 -16.64 -1.64 -47.56
C LYS A 3 -16.43 -0.66 -48.72
N THR A 4 -15.38 0.15 -48.65
CA THR A 4 -15.13 1.26 -49.58
C THR A 4 -13.86 1.06 -50.41
N VAL A 5 -13.95 1.35 -51.71
CA VAL A 5 -12.87 1.15 -52.70
C VAL A 5 -12.67 2.44 -53.51
N GLU A 6 -11.41 2.79 -53.77
CA GLU A 6 -11.04 3.86 -54.70
C GLU A 6 -10.75 3.29 -56.11
N LEU A 7 -11.43 3.82 -57.11
CA LEU A 7 -11.24 3.55 -58.53
C LEU A 7 -10.49 4.70 -59.21
N CYS A 8 -9.35 4.44 -59.80
CA CYS A 8 -8.49 5.43 -60.47
C CYS A 8 -8.29 5.11 -61.95
N GLY A 9 -8.43 6.10 -62.85
CA GLY A 9 -8.01 5.94 -64.25
C GLY A 9 -9.03 6.33 -65.31
N PHE A 10 -10.10 7.03 -64.94
CA PHE A 10 -11.10 7.54 -65.89
C PHE A 10 -10.50 8.70 -66.73
N CYS A 11 -10.74 8.70 -68.04
CA CYS A 11 -10.20 9.73 -68.95
C CYS A 11 -10.79 11.14 -68.73
N SER A 12 -11.94 11.25 -68.07
CA SER A 12 -12.56 12.50 -67.64
C SER A 12 -13.42 12.27 -66.39
N VAL A 13 -13.80 13.33 -65.67
CA VAL A 13 -14.71 13.25 -64.52
C VAL A 13 -16.04 12.67 -64.99
N GLN A 14 -16.36 11.46 -64.55
CA GLN A 14 -17.63 10.78 -64.83
C GLN A 14 -18.71 11.24 -63.86
N SER A 15 -19.98 11.13 -64.24
CA SER A 15 -21.05 11.32 -63.25
C SER A 15 -21.07 10.14 -62.27
N PRO A 16 -21.50 10.35 -61.01
CA PRO A 16 -21.66 9.27 -60.04
C PRO A 16 -22.53 8.12 -60.58
N GLU A 17 -23.58 8.42 -61.34
CA GLU A 17 -24.49 7.43 -61.94
C GLU A 17 -23.78 6.56 -62.96
N ALA A 18 -22.91 7.14 -63.79
CA ALA A 18 -22.13 6.39 -64.78
C ALA A 18 -21.10 5.45 -64.14
N VAL A 19 -20.50 5.87 -63.01
CA VAL A 19 -19.60 5.03 -62.23
C VAL A 19 -20.37 3.92 -61.51
N THR A 20 -21.55 4.22 -60.96
CA THR A 20 -22.45 3.22 -60.37
C THR A 20 -22.84 2.16 -61.40
N GLU A 21 -23.33 2.56 -62.58
CA GLU A 21 -23.73 1.62 -63.64
C GLU A 21 -22.55 0.73 -64.08
N PHE A 22 -21.35 1.29 -64.20
CA PHE A 22 -20.14 0.54 -64.54
C PHE A 22 -19.78 -0.52 -63.49
N VAL A 23 -19.81 -0.14 -62.22
CA VAL A 23 -19.46 -1.04 -61.12
C VAL A 23 -20.52 -2.12 -60.97
N GLU A 24 -21.80 -1.74 -60.99
CA GLU A 24 -22.94 -2.66 -60.87
C GLU A 24 -23.10 -3.59 -62.08
N LYS A 25 -22.52 -3.27 -63.23
CA LYS A 25 -22.41 -4.23 -64.34
C LYS A 25 -21.59 -5.47 -63.96
N HIS A 26 -20.64 -5.33 -63.04
CA HIS A 26 -19.78 -6.42 -62.57
C HIS A 26 -20.26 -6.98 -61.24
N THR A 27 -20.86 -6.15 -60.37
CA THR A 27 -21.30 -6.56 -59.03
C THR A 27 -22.79 -6.89 -58.90
N GLY A 28 -23.61 -6.53 -59.88
CA GLY A 28 -25.07 -6.64 -59.82
C GLY A 28 -25.74 -5.31 -59.47
N ARG A 29 -26.97 -5.11 -59.93
CA ARG A 29 -27.74 -3.86 -59.72
C ARG A 29 -28.10 -3.68 -58.24
N GLY A 30 -27.93 -2.48 -57.70
CA GLY A 30 -28.22 -2.14 -56.29
C GLY A 30 -27.12 -2.53 -55.30
N THR A 31 -25.90 -2.83 -55.77
CA THR A 31 -24.77 -3.21 -54.91
C THR A 31 -23.90 -2.03 -54.49
N VAL A 32 -24.05 -0.88 -55.15
CA VAL A 32 -23.33 0.35 -54.83
C VAL A 32 -24.20 1.21 -53.90
N TYR A 33 -23.67 1.50 -52.72
CA TYR A 33 -24.33 2.30 -51.69
C TYR A 33 -24.15 3.80 -51.94
N ALA A 34 -22.92 4.23 -52.24
CA ALA A 34 -22.62 5.64 -52.52
C ALA A 34 -21.39 5.78 -53.42
N VAL A 35 -21.38 6.82 -54.26
CA VAL A 35 -20.25 7.15 -55.16
C VAL A 35 -19.90 8.62 -55.09
N LYS A 36 -18.60 8.91 -55.02
CA LYS A 36 -18.06 10.27 -55.17
C LYS A 36 -16.97 10.28 -56.22
N VAL A 37 -17.18 11.04 -57.29
CA VAL A 37 -16.19 11.22 -58.37
C VAL A 37 -15.48 12.55 -58.15
N PHE A 38 -14.16 12.54 -58.33
CA PHE A 38 -13.33 13.72 -58.11
C PHE A 38 -12.05 13.66 -58.94
N HIS A 39 -11.39 14.80 -59.05
CA HIS A 39 -10.11 14.94 -59.70
C HIS A 39 -9.05 15.23 -58.63
N LYS A 40 -7.99 14.42 -58.54
CA LYS A 40 -6.87 14.70 -57.62
C LYS A 40 -5.95 15.73 -58.28
N ASP A 41 -5.62 16.81 -57.57
CA ASP A 41 -4.73 17.86 -58.07
C ASP A 41 -3.39 17.27 -58.55
N GLY A 42 -2.96 17.65 -59.76
CA GLY A 42 -1.71 17.19 -60.38
C GLY A 42 -1.74 15.84 -61.11
N LYS A 43 -2.90 15.15 -61.24
CA LYS A 43 -3.03 13.93 -62.06
C LYS A 43 -3.90 14.18 -63.30
N THR A 44 -3.59 13.57 -64.46
CA THR A 44 -4.34 13.78 -65.72
C THR A 44 -5.62 12.95 -65.86
N ARG A 45 -5.95 12.09 -64.87
CA ARG A 45 -7.10 11.17 -64.93
C ARG A 45 -7.97 11.29 -63.67
N ALA A 46 -9.27 11.21 -63.85
CA ALA A 46 -10.25 11.28 -62.77
C ALA A 46 -10.31 9.97 -61.95
N SER A 47 -10.77 10.10 -60.70
CA SER A 47 -10.92 8.99 -59.74
C SER A 47 -12.31 9.02 -59.12
N ALA A 48 -12.76 7.88 -58.61
CA ALA A 48 -14.02 7.74 -57.90
C ALA A 48 -13.83 6.91 -56.64
N ILE A 49 -14.50 7.28 -55.56
CA ILE A 49 -14.64 6.44 -54.36
C ILE A 49 -16.02 5.82 -54.41
N VAL A 50 -16.08 4.50 -54.24
CA VAL A 50 -17.30 3.70 -54.31
C VAL A 50 -17.42 2.91 -53.01
N GLN A 51 -18.53 3.11 -52.30
CA GLN A 51 -18.89 2.33 -51.13
C GLN A 51 -19.95 1.31 -51.51
N PHE A 52 -19.73 0.05 -51.12
CA PHE A 52 -20.60 -1.07 -51.45
C PHE A 52 -21.51 -1.42 -50.28
N THR A 53 -22.72 -1.90 -50.59
CA THR A 53 -23.70 -2.33 -49.58
C THR A 53 -23.18 -3.48 -48.72
N HIS A 54 -22.30 -4.34 -49.25
CA HIS A 54 -21.67 -5.47 -48.55
C HIS A 54 -20.20 -5.63 -48.97
N ALA A 55 -19.37 -6.11 -48.04
CA ALA A 55 -17.93 -6.26 -48.25
C ALA A 55 -17.53 -7.21 -49.40
N GLU A 56 -18.35 -8.23 -49.70
CA GLU A 56 -18.08 -9.19 -50.78
C GLU A 56 -18.03 -8.54 -52.17
N PHE A 57 -18.86 -7.52 -52.42
CA PHE A 57 -18.89 -6.82 -53.71
C PHE A 57 -17.64 -5.95 -53.93
N ALA A 58 -17.13 -5.35 -52.85
CA ALA A 58 -15.87 -4.61 -52.88
C ALA A 58 -14.69 -5.54 -53.19
N GLU A 59 -14.66 -6.73 -52.59
CA GLU A 59 -13.62 -7.74 -52.84
C GLU A 59 -13.66 -8.29 -54.26
N MET A 60 -14.86 -8.42 -54.85
CA MET A 60 -15.00 -8.82 -56.24
C MET A 60 -14.36 -7.80 -57.20
N ILE A 61 -14.55 -6.50 -56.98
CA ILE A 61 -13.94 -5.43 -57.79
C ILE A 61 -12.43 -5.35 -57.58
N LEU A 62 -11.95 -5.52 -56.35
CA LEU A 62 -10.51 -5.59 -56.04
C LEU A 62 -9.84 -6.80 -56.70
N THR A 63 -10.51 -7.96 -56.70
CA THR A 63 -10.04 -9.18 -57.36
C THR A 63 -9.99 -9.02 -58.87
N LEU A 64 -11.04 -8.47 -59.48
CA LEU A 64 -11.09 -8.15 -60.92
C LEU A 64 -9.97 -7.19 -61.35
N ALA A 65 -9.55 -6.28 -60.48
CA ALA A 65 -8.43 -5.36 -60.75
C ALA A 65 -7.04 -5.97 -60.49
N GLY A 66 -6.96 -7.03 -59.68
CA GLY A 66 -5.72 -7.66 -59.20
C GLY A 66 -5.19 -8.84 -60.03
N ASP A 67 -5.98 -9.40 -60.95
CA ASP A 67 -5.62 -10.63 -61.66
C ASP A 67 -4.50 -10.41 -62.70
N HIS A 68 -3.39 -11.15 -62.56
CA HIS A 68 -2.08 -10.86 -63.18
C HIS A 68 -2.01 -11.01 -64.72
N LEU A 69 -3.07 -11.50 -65.37
CA LEU A 69 -3.13 -11.74 -66.82
C LEU A 69 -4.00 -10.73 -67.60
N ARG A 70 -4.76 -9.86 -66.94
CA ARG A 70 -5.55 -8.77 -67.57
C ARG A 70 -5.57 -7.55 -66.66
N ARG A 71 -4.47 -6.79 -66.61
CA ARG A 71 -4.47 -5.59 -65.78
C ARG A 71 -5.45 -4.55 -66.33
N ASN A 72 -6.32 -4.10 -65.43
CA ASN A 72 -7.30 -3.00 -65.49
C ASN A 72 -8.71 -3.41 -65.94
N VAL A 73 -9.72 -2.91 -65.22
CA VAL A 73 -11.14 -3.08 -65.59
C VAL A 73 -11.42 -2.10 -66.74
N PRO A 74 -11.81 -2.58 -67.95
CA PRO A 74 -11.98 -1.72 -69.11
C PRO A 74 -13.24 -0.86 -68.96
N TYR A 75 -13.07 0.46 -69.10
CA TYR A 75 -14.13 1.46 -69.13
C TYR A 75 -13.97 2.33 -70.38
N GLY A 76 -14.76 2.02 -71.42
CA GLY A 76 -14.62 2.63 -72.74
C GLY A 76 -13.24 2.34 -73.36
N LYS A 77 -12.49 3.39 -73.72
CA LYS A 77 -11.09 3.28 -74.21
C LYS A 77 -10.04 3.36 -73.09
N SER A 78 -10.47 3.25 -71.83
CA SER A 78 -9.67 3.54 -70.64
C SER A 78 -9.62 2.32 -69.72
N ASN A 79 -8.64 2.31 -68.83
CA ASN A 79 -8.32 1.17 -67.98
C ASN A 79 -8.30 1.65 -66.52
N VAL A 80 -9.22 1.12 -65.70
CA VAL A 80 -9.45 1.56 -64.31
C VAL A 80 -8.78 0.59 -63.32
N LYS A 81 -8.12 1.15 -62.31
CA LYS A 81 -7.47 0.43 -61.20
C LYS A 81 -8.30 0.60 -59.93
N ALA A 82 -8.32 -0.43 -59.08
CA ALA A 82 -9.02 -0.40 -57.79
C ALA A 82 -8.03 -0.53 -56.62
N ALA A 83 -8.27 0.20 -55.54
CA ALA A 83 -7.50 0.13 -54.30
C ALA A 83 -8.42 0.23 -53.08
N GLU A 84 -8.15 -0.56 -52.04
CA GLU A 84 -8.95 -0.57 -50.81
C GLU A 84 -8.72 0.70 -49.98
N MET A 85 -9.80 1.25 -49.41
CA MET A 85 -9.77 2.42 -48.54
C MET A 85 -10.04 2.02 -47.08
N LYS A 86 -9.29 2.58 -46.13
CA LYS A 86 -9.43 2.27 -44.69
C LYS A 86 -10.62 2.96 -43.99
N PHE A 87 -11.35 3.81 -44.71
CA PHE A 87 -12.44 4.62 -44.15
C PHE A 87 -13.62 4.64 -45.10
N ASP A 88 -14.84 4.57 -44.55
CA ASP A 88 -16.07 4.59 -45.32
C ASP A 88 -16.53 6.01 -45.66
N MET A 89 -17.14 6.17 -46.83
CA MET A 89 -17.53 7.48 -47.36
C MET A 89 -18.79 8.01 -46.68
N VAL A 90 -19.72 7.11 -46.37
CA VAL A 90 -20.89 7.31 -45.53
C VAL A 90 -20.74 6.36 -44.35
N PRO A 91 -20.58 6.87 -43.11
CA PRO A 91 -20.47 6.04 -41.93
C PRO A 91 -21.68 5.11 -41.81
N ASP A 92 -21.46 3.85 -41.45
CA ASP A 92 -22.51 2.84 -41.25
C ASP A 92 -23.56 3.43 -40.28
N SER A 93 -24.75 3.79 -40.78
CA SER A 93 -25.77 4.49 -39.99
C SER A 93 -26.51 3.57 -39.01
N GLU A 94 -26.01 2.35 -38.80
CA GLU A 94 -26.49 1.39 -37.80
C GLU A 94 -25.62 1.35 -36.53
N THR A 95 -24.79 2.37 -36.28
CA THR A 95 -24.32 2.60 -34.90
C THR A 95 -25.45 3.18 -34.06
N PHE A 96 -26.20 2.28 -33.40
CA PHE A 96 -27.03 2.48 -32.21
C PHE A 96 -27.80 3.80 -32.11
N GLN A 97 -29.05 3.81 -32.61
CA GLN A 97 -30.09 4.65 -31.99
C GLN A 97 -30.50 3.97 -30.68
N PRO A 98 -30.28 4.56 -29.49
CA PRO A 98 -30.96 4.06 -28.30
C PRO A 98 -32.47 4.09 -28.51
N SER A 99 -33.09 2.92 -28.43
CA SER A 99 -34.54 2.75 -28.45
C SER A 99 -34.99 2.15 -27.11
N MET A 100 -36.08 2.69 -26.57
CA MET A 100 -36.78 2.14 -25.42
C MET A 100 -38.14 1.66 -25.89
N GLU A 101 -38.45 0.39 -25.68
CA GLU A 101 -39.71 -0.22 -26.07
C GLU A 101 -40.58 -0.46 -24.84
N LEU A 102 -41.90 -0.50 -25.02
CA LEU A 102 -42.90 -0.80 -23.99
C LEU A 102 -42.87 0.19 -22.80
N VAL A 103 -42.63 1.47 -23.07
CA VAL A 103 -42.56 2.52 -22.05
C VAL A 103 -43.96 3.08 -21.77
N LYS A 104 -44.22 3.51 -20.53
CA LYS A 104 -45.41 4.30 -20.20
C LYS A 104 -45.12 5.80 -20.36
N LEU A 105 -45.92 6.47 -21.18
CA LEU A 105 -45.85 7.91 -21.38
C LEU A 105 -46.99 8.59 -20.63
N HIS A 106 -46.66 9.47 -19.69
CA HIS A 106 -47.62 10.27 -18.94
C HIS A 106 -47.68 11.69 -19.50
N PHE A 107 -48.83 12.09 -20.03
CA PHE A 107 -49.13 13.46 -20.41
C PHE A 107 -49.84 14.17 -19.26
N GLY A 108 -49.40 15.36 -18.91
CA GLY A 108 -49.91 16.06 -17.75
C GLY A 108 -49.32 17.46 -17.58
N CYS A 109 -49.61 18.08 -16.44
CA CYS A 109 -49.11 19.39 -16.09
C CYS A 109 -48.40 19.34 -14.73
N GLN A 110 -47.25 20.01 -14.63
CA GLN A 110 -46.54 20.17 -13.38
C GLN A 110 -47.26 21.21 -12.50
N ILE A 111 -47.81 20.78 -11.38
CA ILE A 111 -48.61 21.62 -10.47
C ILE A 111 -47.80 22.16 -9.30
N SER A 112 -46.61 21.61 -9.03
CA SER A 112 -45.59 22.16 -8.12
C SER A 112 -44.23 21.56 -8.43
N LYS A 113 -43.15 22.04 -7.79
CA LYS A 113 -41.79 21.50 -8.00
C LYS A 113 -41.68 19.99 -7.80
N GLU A 114 -42.48 19.40 -6.91
CA GLU A 114 -42.44 17.96 -6.58
C GLU A 114 -43.71 17.19 -6.96
N ARG A 115 -44.66 17.80 -7.69
CA ARG A 115 -45.90 17.12 -8.13
C ARG A 115 -46.23 17.38 -9.59
N PHE A 116 -46.39 16.29 -10.33
CA PHE A 116 -46.91 16.25 -11.69
C PHE A 116 -48.30 15.63 -11.71
N SER A 117 -49.29 16.37 -12.22
CA SER A 117 -50.66 15.87 -12.39
C SER A 117 -50.81 15.24 -13.76
N VAL A 118 -51.10 13.94 -13.81
CA VAL A 118 -51.23 13.18 -15.05
C VAL A 118 -52.66 13.29 -15.58
N LEU A 119 -52.80 13.75 -16.82
CA LEU A 119 -54.07 13.89 -17.54
C LEU A 119 -54.35 12.67 -18.43
N LEU A 120 -53.31 12.07 -19.00
CA LEU A 120 -53.43 10.90 -19.87
C LEU A 120 -52.20 10.01 -19.68
N THR A 121 -52.41 8.69 -19.66
CA THR A 121 -51.32 7.71 -19.62
C THR A 121 -51.46 6.77 -20.80
N LEU A 122 -50.40 6.68 -21.60
CA LEU A 122 -50.29 5.76 -22.73
C LEU A 122 -49.30 4.66 -22.36
N SER A 123 -49.68 3.42 -22.65
CA SER A 123 -48.81 2.25 -22.46
C SER A 123 -48.28 1.78 -23.81
N ASP A 124 -47.25 0.94 -23.79
CA ASP A 124 -46.66 0.34 -24.99
C ASP A 124 -46.06 1.35 -25.98
N VAL A 125 -45.48 2.44 -25.46
CA VAL A 125 -44.83 3.48 -26.26
C VAL A 125 -43.41 3.08 -26.61
N SER A 126 -43.05 3.20 -27.89
CA SER A 126 -41.67 3.08 -28.38
C SER A 126 -41.02 4.46 -28.44
N VAL A 127 -39.83 4.61 -27.89
CA VAL A 127 -39.08 5.88 -27.85
C VAL A 127 -37.76 5.71 -28.57
N LYS A 128 -37.48 6.57 -29.55
CA LYS A 128 -36.19 6.63 -30.26
C LYS A 128 -35.52 7.97 -30.04
N PHE A 129 -34.25 7.94 -29.65
CA PHE A 129 -33.44 9.15 -29.42
C PHE A 129 -31.96 8.85 -29.65
N GLY A 130 -31.11 9.87 -29.67
CA GLY A 130 -29.67 9.70 -29.85
C GLY A 130 -28.99 11.00 -30.24
N MET A 131 -27.68 11.12 -29.98
CA MET A 131 -26.93 12.38 -30.15
C MET A 131 -26.95 12.96 -31.57
N ILE A 132 -27.29 12.16 -32.58
CA ILE A 132 -27.43 12.58 -33.98
C ILE A 132 -28.85 13.09 -34.28
N LEU A 133 -29.85 12.64 -33.51
CA LEU A 133 -31.25 13.08 -33.63
C LEU A 133 -31.42 14.39 -32.86
N LYS A 134 -32.03 15.42 -33.48
CA LYS A 134 -32.35 16.69 -32.79
C LYS A 134 -33.62 16.60 -31.91
N HIS A 135 -34.30 15.46 -31.94
CA HIS A 135 -35.62 15.26 -31.33
C HIS A 135 -35.68 13.89 -30.63
N PHE A 136 -36.52 13.80 -29.60
CA PHE A 136 -37.10 12.55 -29.13
C PHE A 136 -38.30 12.18 -30.01
N TYR A 137 -38.38 10.91 -30.41
CA TYR A 137 -39.52 10.38 -31.15
C TYR A 137 -40.24 9.35 -30.29
N PHE A 138 -41.53 9.57 -30.04
CA PHE A 138 -42.40 8.62 -29.34
C PHE A 138 -43.42 8.07 -30.32
N PHE A 139 -43.56 6.76 -30.39
CA PHE A 139 -44.51 6.06 -31.23
C PHE A 139 -45.49 5.29 -30.33
N PHE A 140 -46.78 5.52 -30.51
CA PHE A 140 -47.82 4.86 -29.72
C PHE A 140 -49.11 4.74 -30.50
N SER A 141 -49.96 3.78 -30.13
CA SER A 141 -51.32 3.67 -30.67
C SER A 141 -52.33 4.26 -29.70
N TYR A 142 -53.27 5.05 -30.21
CA TYR A 142 -54.39 5.58 -29.46
C TYR A 142 -55.65 5.51 -30.33
N ASP A 143 -56.75 4.98 -29.81
CA ASP A 143 -57.99 4.73 -30.56
C ASP A 143 -57.78 4.02 -31.90
N TYR A 144 -56.90 3.00 -31.92
CA TYR A 144 -56.55 2.19 -33.10
C TYR A 144 -55.84 2.95 -34.24
N VAL A 145 -55.34 4.15 -33.96
CA VAL A 145 -54.51 4.94 -34.88
C VAL A 145 -53.10 5.05 -34.31
N GLU A 146 -52.08 4.86 -35.15
CA GLU A 146 -50.68 5.03 -34.75
C GLU A 146 -50.27 6.50 -34.84
N TYR A 147 -49.68 7.00 -33.76
CA TYR A 147 -49.21 8.37 -33.65
C TYR A 147 -47.71 8.41 -33.43
N LYS A 148 -47.10 9.44 -34.02
CA LYS A 148 -45.70 9.82 -33.79
C LYS A 148 -45.67 11.20 -33.15
N LEU A 149 -45.14 11.28 -31.94
CA LEU A 149 -44.88 12.54 -31.24
C LEU A 149 -43.39 12.87 -31.34
N GLU A 150 -43.09 14.09 -31.78
CA GLU A 150 -41.73 14.60 -31.92
C GLU A 150 -41.49 15.72 -30.91
N ILE A 151 -40.47 15.59 -30.06
CA ILE A 151 -40.10 16.60 -29.08
C ILE A 151 -38.65 17.04 -29.35
N SER A 152 -38.45 18.29 -29.77
CA SER A 152 -37.11 18.86 -29.92
C SER A 152 -36.39 18.88 -28.57
N TYR A 153 -35.06 18.66 -28.58
CA TYR A 153 -34.25 18.81 -27.38
C TYR A 153 -34.34 20.21 -26.76
N ASP A 154 -34.59 21.25 -27.56
CA ASP A 154 -34.77 22.62 -27.08
C ASP A 154 -36.03 22.80 -26.21
N ASN A 155 -37.00 21.87 -26.32
CA ASN A 155 -38.25 21.90 -25.55
C ASN A 155 -38.17 21.07 -24.27
N VAL A 156 -37.02 20.46 -23.96
CA VAL A 156 -36.83 19.64 -22.76
C VAL A 156 -36.28 20.52 -21.64
N SER A 157 -37.12 20.86 -20.68
CA SER A 157 -36.73 21.70 -19.53
C SER A 157 -35.78 20.98 -18.56
N GLN A 158 -35.97 19.68 -18.37
CA GLN A 158 -35.17 18.86 -17.46
C GLN A 158 -35.29 17.36 -17.85
N ILE A 159 -34.20 16.60 -17.65
CA ILE A 159 -34.20 15.13 -17.74
C ILE A 159 -33.73 14.60 -16.39
N GLU A 160 -34.61 13.92 -15.67
CA GLU A 160 -34.29 13.23 -14.42
C GLU A 160 -34.35 11.72 -14.65
N LEU A 161 -33.27 11.01 -14.34
CA LEU A 161 -33.20 9.56 -14.45
C LEU A 161 -33.68 8.92 -13.14
N HIS A 162 -34.91 8.40 -13.13
CA HIS A 162 -35.40 7.53 -12.06
C HIS A 162 -35.16 6.07 -12.46
N SER A 163 -34.03 5.49 -12.04
CA SER A 163 -33.75 4.06 -12.24
C SER A 163 -34.27 3.28 -11.02
N PRO A 164 -35.06 2.20 -11.19
CA PRO A 164 -35.43 1.32 -10.07
C PRO A 164 -34.28 0.37 -9.65
N CYS A 165 -33.02 0.71 -9.96
CA CYS A 165 -31.85 -0.14 -9.68
C CYS A 165 -31.23 0.17 -8.30
N ASP A 166 -32.07 0.24 -7.27
CA ASP A 166 -31.72 0.73 -5.93
C ASP A 166 -30.93 -0.26 -5.04
N GLN A 167 -30.37 -1.35 -5.55
CA GLN A 167 -29.84 -2.42 -4.67
C GLN A 167 -28.54 -3.11 -5.08
N LEU A 168 -27.77 -2.60 -6.06
CA LEU A 168 -26.42 -3.13 -6.24
C LEU A 168 -25.46 -2.46 -5.25
N ALA A 169 -25.13 -3.16 -4.16
CA ALA A 169 -24.22 -2.66 -3.13
C ALA A 169 -22.92 -2.12 -3.76
N LYS A 170 -22.47 -0.92 -3.35
CA LYS A 170 -21.25 -0.22 -3.81
C LYS A 170 -20.07 -1.18 -4.06
N PHE A 171 -19.88 -2.16 -3.19
CA PHE A 171 -18.77 -3.11 -3.23
C PHE A 171 -18.84 -4.07 -4.40
N LEU A 172 -20.04 -4.50 -4.77
CA LEU A 172 -20.25 -5.33 -5.96
C LEU A 172 -19.91 -4.55 -7.22
N LEU A 173 -20.29 -3.28 -7.31
CA LEU A 173 -19.88 -2.41 -8.43
C LEU A 173 -18.36 -2.27 -8.53
N ILE A 174 -17.67 -1.99 -7.42
CA ILE A 174 -16.21 -1.91 -7.38
C ILE A 174 -15.59 -3.23 -7.86
N LYS A 175 -16.08 -4.38 -7.36
CA LYS A 175 -15.56 -5.70 -7.72
C LYS A 175 -15.80 -6.04 -9.19
N ILE A 176 -16.99 -5.75 -9.72
CA ILE A 176 -17.35 -5.98 -11.13
C ILE A 176 -16.49 -5.11 -12.04
N ASN A 177 -16.30 -3.82 -11.72
CA ASN A 177 -15.41 -2.96 -12.49
C ASN A 177 -13.97 -3.48 -12.47
N SER A 178 -13.50 -3.94 -11.31
CA SER A 178 -12.19 -4.59 -11.19
C SER A 178 -12.09 -5.81 -12.12
N LEU A 179 -13.09 -6.70 -12.15
CA LEU A 179 -13.07 -7.87 -13.05
C LEU A 179 -12.90 -7.50 -14.53
N VAL A 180 -13.56 -6.43 -14.98
CA VAL A 180 -13.40 -5.94 -16.36
C VAL A 180 -12.02 -5.36 -16.59
N GLN A 181 -11.54 -4.55 -15.64
CA GLN A 181 -10.25 -3.84 -15.75
C GLN A 181 -9.04 -4.76 -15.77
N TYR A 182 -9.11 -5.86 -15.02
CA TYR A 182 -8.08 -6.91 -15.01
C TYR A 182 -8.28 -7.97 -16.10
N GLY A 183 -9.29 -7.81 -16.97
CA GLY A 183 -9.53 -8.73 -18.08
C GLY A 183 -10.07 -10.09 -17.66
N CYS A 184 -10.63 -10.23 -16.45
CA CYS A 184 -11.25 -11.45 -15.95
C CYS A 184 -12.58 -11.72 -16.65
N VAL A 185 -13.31 -10.67 -17.03
CA VAL A 185 -14.56 -10.75 -17.81
C VAL A 185 -14.57 -9.65 -18.88
N PRO A 186 -15.10 -9.91 -20.09
CA PRO A 186 -15.26 -8.87 -21.09
C PRO A 186 -16.45 -7.99 -20.71
N GLY A 187 -16.29 -6.66 -20.81
CA GLY A 187 -17.36 -5.71 -20.49
C GLY A 187 -18.64 -5.94 -21.31
N GLN A 188 -18.49 -6.43 -22.55
CA GLN A 188 -19.61 -6.78 -23.45
C GLN A 188 -20.46 -7.96 -22.93
N ALA A 189 -19.92 -8.80 -22.05
CA ALA A 189 -20.66 -9.93 -21.47
C ALA A 189 -21.44 -9.56 -20.20
N LEU A 190 -21.35 -8.31 -19.74
CA LEU A 190 -22.08 -7.81 -18.57
C LEU A 190 -23.47 -7.30 -18.97
N ASP A 191 -24.36 -8.23 -19.33
CA ASP A 191 -25.74 -7.93 -19.72
C ASP A 191 -26.70 -7.85 -18.50
N VAL A 192 -27.98 -7.57 -18.77
CA VAL A 192 -29.04 -7.53 -17.74
C VAL A 192 -29.14 -8.85 -16.97
N LYS A 193 -28.83 -10.00 -17.60
CA LYS A 193 -28.88 -11.30 -16.93
C LYS A 193 -27.72 -11.46 -15.95
N PHE A 194 -26.53 -10.96 -16.28
CA PHE A 194 -25.40 -10.89 -15.36
C PHE A 194 -25.76 -10.08 -14.11
N TYR A 195 -26.25 -8.85 -14.28
CA TYR A 195 -26.60 -7.99 -13.14
C TYR A 195 -27.70 -8.59 -12.25
N LYS A 196 -28.68 -9.31 -12.82
CA LYS A 196 -29.67 -10.08 -12.03
C LYS A 196 -29.07 -11.22 -11.20
N LEU A 197 -27.92 -11.76 -11.59
CA LEU A 197 -27.22 -12.84 -10.86
C LEU A 197 -26.26 -12.32 -9.79
N VAL A 198 -25.94 -11.02 -9.82
CA VAL A 198 -25.10 -10.36 -8.80
C VAL A 198 -25.90 -9.34 -7.99
N ASP A 199 -27.22 -9.42 -8.05
CA ASP A 199 -28.15 -8.59 -7.28
C ASP A 199 -28.38 -9.23 -5.89
N PRO A 200 -27.96 -8.58 -4.79
CA PRO A 200 -28.06 -9.12 -3.45
C PRO A 200 -29.53 -9.28 -2.98
N SER A 201 -30.49 -8.65 -3.65
CA SER A 201 -31.92 -8.88 -3.39
C SER A 201 -32.41 -10.24 -3.89
N ARG A 202 -31.67 -10.86 -4.82
CA ARG A 202 -32.04 -12.12 -5.48
C ARG A 202 -31.17 -13.29 -5.05
N ILE A 203 -29.89 -13.04 -4.81
CA ILE A 203 -28.90 -14.05 -4.44
C ILE A 203 -28.24 -13.60 -3.14
N THR A 204 -28.08 -14.54 -2.20
CA THR A 204 -27.33 -14.35 -0.96
C THR A 204 -25.97 -13.72 -1.24
N ILE A 205 -25.67 -12.59 -0.59
CA ILE A 205 -24.50 -11.75 -0.91
C ILE A 205 -23.18 -12.52 -0.78
N GLU A 206 -23.08 -13.42 0.19
CA GLU A 206 -21.90 -14.27 0.41
C GLU A 206 -21.61 -15.17 -0.79
N TYR A 207 -22.66 -15.63 -1.50
CA TYR A 207 -22.48 -16.41 -2.73
C TYR A 207 -22.02 -15.54 -3.89
N ILE A 208 -22.53 -14.31 -3.99
CA ILE A 208 -22.10 -13.37 -5.02
C ILE A 208 -20.63 -13.02 -4.82
N GLU A 209 -20.24 -12.62 -3.60
CA GLU A 209 -18.87 -12.26 -3.25
C GLU A 209 -17.91 -13.43 -3.50
N CYS A 210 -18.25 -14.63 -3.04
CA CYS A 210 -17.44 -15.82 -3.28
C CYS A 210 -17.29 -16.10 -4.78
N ALA A 211 -18.37 -16.00 -5.56
CA ALA A 211 -18.32 -16.28 -6.99
C ALA A 211 -17.52 -15.21 -7.77
N LEU A 212 -17.69 -13.93 -7.44
CA LEU A 212 -16.90 -12.83 -8.04
C LEU A 212 -15.43 -12.92 -7.66
N GLU A 213 -15.12 -13.36 -6.45
CA GLU A 213 -13.74 -13.62 -6.02
C GLU A 213 -13.11 -14.74 -6.84
N ILE A 214 -13.82 -15.86 -7.01
CA ILE A 214 -13.34 -16.96 -7.85
C ILE A 214 -13.16 -16.50 -9.30
N LEU A 215 -14.05 -15.67 -9.86
CA LEU A 215 -13.89 -15.08 -11.20
C LEU A 215 -12.63 -14.24 -11.32
N PHE A 216 -12.31 -13.46 -10.29
CA PHE A 216 -11.12 -12.60 -10.29
C PHE A 216 -9.82 -13.41 -10.37
N HIS A 217 -9.81 -14.58 -9.72
CA HIS A 217 -8.65 -15.48 -9.68
C HIS A 217 -8.62 -16.51 -10.81
N LEU A 218 -9.51 -16.40 -11.81
CA LEU A 218 -9.37 -17.21 -13.02
C LEU A 218 -8.14 -16.73 -13.80
N LYS A 219 -7.27 -17.69 -14.17
CA LYS A 219 -6.09 -17.40 -15.00
C LYS A 219 -6.45 -17.00 -16.44
N GLU A 220 -7.70 -17.24 -16.84
CA GLU A 220 -8.22 -16.97 -18.17
C GLU A 220 -9.49 -16.12 -18.08
N CYS A 221 -9.72 -15.30 -19.11
CA CYS A 221 -10.92 -14.48 -19.21
C CYS A 221 -12.18 -15.36 -19.33
N CYS A 222 -13.17 -15.11 -18.48
CA CYS A 222 -14.47 -15.75 -18.54
C CYS A 222 -15.37 -15.03 -19.55
N TYR A 223 -15.44 -15.57 -20.77
CA TYR A 223 -16.29 -15.02 -21.84
C TYR A 223 -17.79 -15.26 -21.62
N GLU A 224 -18.17 -16.24 -20.80
CA GLU A 224 -19.57 -16.64 -20.52
C GLU A 224 -19.93 -16.52 -19.02
N PRO A 225 -19.83 -15.32 -18.42
CA PRO A 225 -19.94 -15.13 -16.97
C PRO A 225 -21.32 -15.51 -16.41
N VAL A 226 -22.40 -15.34 -17.18
CA VAL A 226 -23.77 -15.70 -16.77
C VAL A 226 -23.90 -17.21 -16.56
N SER A 227 -23.43 -18.00 -17.53
CA SER A 227 -23.45 -19.47 -17.47
C SER A 227 -22.55 -19.98 -16.35
N TRP A 228 -21.40 -19.34 -16.18
CA TRP A 228 -20.45 -19.65 -15.12
C TRP A 228 -21.02 -19.40 -13.72
N LEU A 229 -21.61 -18.22 -13.47
CA LEU A 229 -22.22 -17.87 -12.18
C LEU A 229 -23.35 -18.85 -11.80
N LYS A 230 -24.20 -19.19 -12.77
CA LYS A 230 -25.27 -20.20 -12.56
C LYS A 230 -24.70 -21.56 -12.12
N ASN A 231 -23.58 -21.98 -12.70
CA ASN A 231 -22.93 -23.23 -12.31
C ASN A 231 -22.33 -23.14 -10.90
N GLN A 232 -21.69 -22.02 -10.55
CA GLN A 232 -21.17 -21.84 -9.19
C GLN A 232 -22.28 -21.83 -8.14
N TYR A 233 -23.38 -21.11 -8.38
CA TYR A 233 -24.50 -21.10 -7.43
C TYR A 233 -25.15 -22.49 -7.27
N LYS A 234 -25.18 -23.32 -8.32
CA LYS A 234 -25.59 -24.73 -8.20
C LYS A 234 -24.65 -25.52 -7.29
N LYS A 235 -23.34 -25.35 -7.44
CA LYS A 235 -22.33 -25.99 -6.58
C LYS A 235 -22.47 -25.55 -5.12
N HIS A 236 -22.65 -24.25 -4.87
CA HIS A 236 -22.85 -23.73 -3.52
C HIS A 236 -24.13 -24.28 -2.87
N ARG A 237 -25.24 -24.37 -3.61
CA ARG A 237 -26.50 -24.95 -3.11
C ARG A 237 -26.42 -26.46 -2.83
N ALA A 238 -25.58 -27.19 -3.56
CA ALA A 238 -25.36 -28.61 -3.32
C ALA A 238 -24.50 -28.88 -2.07
N SER A 239 -23.66 -27.90 -1.69
CA SER A 239 -22.89 -27.93 -0.45
C SER A 239 -23.77 -27.48 0.72
N LYS A 240 -24.14 -28.37 1.65
CA LYS A 240 -25.00 -28.06 2.83
C LYS A 240 -24.39 -27.09 3.87
N ARG A 241 -23.33 -26.34 3.54
CA ARG A 241 -22.68 -25.34 4.40
C ARG A 241 -22.51 -24.03 3.64
N ILE A 242 -22.83 -22.92 4.32
CA ILE A 242 -22.67 -21.55 3.84
C ILE A 242 -21.22 -21.33 3.42
N ALA A 243 -20.99 -20.80 2.23
CA ALA A 243 -19.66 -20.42 1.78
C ALA A 243 -19.13 -19.33 2.72
N LYS A 244 -18.04 -19.61 3.44
CA LYS A 244 -17.36 -18.59 4.25
C LYS A 244 -16.82 -17.51 3.32
N THR A 245 -16.94 -16.25 3.75
CA THR A 245 -16.45 -15.11 2.98
C THR A 245 -14.93 -15.23 2.76
N PRO A 246 -14.42 -14.82 1.58
CA PRO A 246 -12.98 -14.79 1.34
C PRO A 246 -12.24 -13.75 2.18
N ALA A 247 -12.98 -12.80 2.79
CA ALA A 247 -12.45 -11.82 3.71
C ALA A 247 -11.88 -12.47 4.98
N ILE A 248 -10.86 -11.84 5.55
CA ILE A 248 -10.19 -12.27 6.77
C ILE A 248 -10.86 -11.54 7.95
N SER A 249 -11.06 -12.25 9.06
CA SER A 249 -11.53 -11.59 10.29
C SER A 249 -10.45 -10.62 10.79
N LEU A 250 -10.80 -9.34 10.94
CA LEU A 250 -9.85 -8.30 11.33
C LEU A 250 -9.69 -8.21 12.85
N ASP A 251 -8.46 -7.96 13.30
CA ASP A 251 -8.16 -7.63 14.68
C ASP A 251 -8.69 -6.24 15.08
N ASP A 252 -8.89 -6.03 16.39
CA ASP A 252 -9.25 -4.73 16.96
C ASP A 252 -8.30 -3.62 16.51
N GLY A 253 -8.88 -2.54 15.98
CA GLY A 253 -8.12 -1.40 15.45
C GLY A 253 -7.67 -1.55 13.99
N LEU A 254 -8.23 -2.49 13.23
CA LEU A 254 -8.10 -2.59 11.78
C LEU A 254 -9.45 -2.36 11.08
N VAL A 255 -9.41 -1.83 9.87
CA VAL A 255 -10.60 -1.54 9.06
C VAL A 255 -10.35 -1.87 7.59
N TYR A 256 -11.40 -2.33 6.91
CA TYR A 256 -11.40 -2.49 5.46
C TYR A 256 -11.73 -1.15 4.78
N VAL A 257 -10.87 -0.70 3.85
CA VAL A 257 -11.06 0.55 3.14
C VAL A 257 -10.87 0.33 1.64
N HIS A 258 -11.81 0.85 0.84
CA HIS A 258 -11.71 0.81 -0.61
C HIS A 258 -10.76 1.88 -1.16
N ARG A 259 -10.12 1.55 -2.28
CA ARG A 259 -9.17 2.44 -2.95
C ARG A 259 -9.51 2.58 -4.42
N VAL A 260 -9.28 3.77 -4.95
CA VAL A 260 -9.34 4.05 -6.39
C VAL A 260 -7.99 4.61 -6.82
N GLN A 261 -7.43 4.06 -7.89
CA GLN A 261 -6.21 4.55 -8.50
C GLN A 261 -6.51 5.23 -9.82
N ILE A 262 -6.04 6.46 -9.98
CA ILE A 262 -6.33 7.29 -11.14
C ILE A 262 -5.03 7.48 -11.90
N THR A 263 -5.04 6.97 -13.13
CA THR A 263 -3.96 7.14 -14.11
C THR A 263 -4.32 8.26 -15.09
N PRO A 264 -3.36 8.74 -15.90
CA PRO A 264 -3.63 9.71 -16.96
C PRO A 264 -4.79 9.32 -17.88
N SER A 265 -4.98 8.02 -18.15
CA SER A 265 -6.03 7.52 -19.04
C SER A 265 -7.16 6.75 -18.34
N LYS A 266 -6.91 5.99 -17.27
CA LYS A 266 -7.88 5.05 -16.65
C LYS A 266 -8.13 5.30 -15.16
N VAL A 267 -9.20 4.70 -14.64
CA VAL A 267 -9.55 4.64 -13.21
C VAL A 267 -9.59 3.17 -12.82
N TYR A 268 -8.79 2.75 -11.85
CA TYR A 268 -8.75 1.38 -11.34
C TYR A 268 -9.42 1.30 -9.98
N PHE A 269 -10.32 0.34 -9.81
CA PHE A 269 -11.00 0.08 -8.55
C PHE A 269 -10.27 -1.05 -7.80
N CYS A 270 -9.88 -0.78 -6.56
CA CYS A 270 -9.06 -1.69 -5.76
C CYS A 270 -9.63 -1.90 -4.36
N GLY A 271 -9.29 -3.06 -3.77
CA GLY A 271 -9.61 -3.38 -2.39
C GLY A 271 -10.94 -4.16 -2.22
N PRO A 272 -11.47 -4.23 -0.99
CA PRO A 272 -11.03 -3.45 0.18
C PRO A 272 -9.65 -3.85 0.71
N GLU A 273 -8.85 -2.86 1.10
CA GLU A 273 -7.53 -3.03 1.74
C GLU A 273 -7.66 -2.98 3.27
N ILE A 274 -6.90 -3.84 3.96
CA ILE A 274 -6.75 -3.77 5.41
C ILE A 274 -5.90 -2.55 5.75
N ASN A 275 -6.43 -1.66 6.57
CA ASN A 275 -5.74 -0.47 7.07
C ASN A 275 -5.83 -0.41 8.60
N HIS A 276 -4.85 0.23 9.23
CA HIS A 276 -4.98 0.61 10.63
C HIS A 276 -6.10 1.62 10.81
N SER A 277 -6.90 1.41 11.85
CA SER A 277 -7.88 2.37 12.31
C SER A 277 -7.21 3.68 12.76
N ASN A 278 -7.96 4.76 12.68
CA ASN A 278 -7.61 6.10 13.16
C ASN A 278 -8.80 6.67 13.92
N CYS A 279 -8.64 7.87 14.50
CA CYS A 279 -9.70 8.48 15.30
C CYS A 279 -10.99 8.73 14.50
N LEU A 280 -10.89 9.01 13.20
CA LEU A 280 -12.06 9.21 12.33
C LEU A 280 -12.85 7.92 12.13
N PHE A 281 -12.20 6.80 11.82
CA PHE A 281 -12.89 5.52 11.67
C PHE A 281 -13.52 5.02 12.97
N ARG A 282 -12.92 5.34 14.13
CA ARG A 282 -13.53 5.06 15.43
C ARG A 282 -14.72 5.95 15.74
N LYS A 283 -14.68 7.22 15.32
CA LYS A 283 -15.78 8.17 15.52
C LYS A 283 -16.98 7.85 14.63
N TYR A 284 -16.74 7.37 13.41
CA TYR A 284 -17.78 7.10 12.40
C TYR A 284 -17.72 5.64 11.89
N PRO A 285 -17.93 4.63 12.76
CA PRO A 285 -17.79 3.23 12.39
C PRO A 285 -18.86 2.78 11.37
N GLU A 286 -20.06 3.36 11.42
CA GLU A 286 -21.15 3.08 10.48
C GLU A 286 -20.91 3.68 9.08
N ASP A 287 -19.96 4.61 8.95
CA ASP A 287 -19.67 5.35 7.72
C ASP A 287 -18.33 4.96 7.09
N VAL A 288 -17.65 3.91 7.58
CA VAL A 288 -16.38 3.42 6.99
C VAL A 288 -16.53 3.21 5.47
N ASP A 289 -17.70 2.73 5.04
CA ASP A 289 -18.08 2.48 3.66
C ASP A 289 -18.29 3.74 2.82
N ASN A 290 -18.41 4.90 3.46
CA ASN A 290 -18.49 6.22 2.84
C ASN A 290 -17.11 6.87 2.70
N PHE A 291 -16.05 6.31 3.28
CA PHE A 291 -14.68 6.74 3.00
C PHE A 291 -14.13 6.03 1.76
N LEU A 292 -13.31 6.77 0.99
CA LEU A 292 -12.60 6.27 -0.18
C LEU A 292 -11.19 6.84 -0.21
N ARG A 293 -10.20 5.97 -0.35
CA ARG A 293 -8.82 6.42 -0.62
C ARG A 293 -8.62 6.57 -2.13
N VAL A 294 -8.18 7.74 -2.58
CA VAL A 294 -7.88 7.98 -3.99
C VAL A 294 -6.40 8.25 -4.16
N SER A 295 -5.73 7.53 -5.05
CA SER A 295 -4.30 7.70 -5.36
C SER A 295 -4.13 8.08 -6.82
N PHE A 296 -3.30 9.07 -7.11
CA PHE A 296 -2.98 9.48 -8.48
C PHE A 296 -1.60 8.93 -8.85
N VAL A 297 -1.55 8.13 -9.92
CA VAL A 297 -0.37 7.35 -10.33
C VAL A 297 -0.17 7.44 -11.84
N ASP A 298 1.00 7.08 -12.33
CA ASP A 298 1.30 6.94 -13.76
C ASP A 298 0.69 5.63 -14.32
N GLU A 299 0.69 5.42 -15.63
CA GLU A 299 0.12 4.24 -16.31
C GLU A 299 0.79 2.93 -15.87
N ASP A 300 2.06 2.97 -15.48
CA ASP A 300 2.78 1.82 -14.90
C ASP A 300 2.54 1.66 -13.39
N LEU A 301 1.58 2.41 -12.84
CA LEU A 301 1.22 2.53 -11.43
C LEU A 301 2.31 3.14 -10.54
N SER A 302 3.40 3.64 -11.12
CA SER A 302 4.40 4.38 -10.37
C SER A 302 3.91 5.80 -10.04
N LYS A 303 4.68 6.55 -9.26
CA LYS A 303 4.35 7.95 -8.97
C LYS A 303 4.40 8.78 -10.24
N MET A 304 3.43 9.67 -10.40
CA MET A 304 3.44 10.64 -11.50
C MET A 304 4.68 11.52 -11.42
N ARG A 305 5.24 11.84 -12.59
CA ARG A 305 6.43 12.69 -12.69
C ARG A 305 6.02 14.13 -12.91
N SER A 306 6.92 15.03 -12.54
CA SER A 306 6.71 16.48 -12.74
C SER A 306 6.47 16.79 -14.23
N GLU A 307 7.20 16.10 -15.10
CA GLU A 307 7.15 16.27 -16.55
C GLU A 307 5.80 15.87 -17.15
N ASP A 308 5.03 14.98 -16.50
CA ASP A 308 3.71 14.54 -16.96
C ASP A 308 2.63 15.58 -16.67
N LEU A 309 2.84 16.41 -15.64
CA LEU A 309 1.88 17.36 -15.12
C LEU A 309 2.12 18.80 -15.60
N CYS A 310 3.35 19.12 -15.99
CA CYS A 310 3.73 20.45 -16.43
C CYS A 310 4.66 20.41 -17.64
N MET A 311 4.25 21.05 -18.74
CA MET A 311 5.15 21.29 -19.87
C MET A 311 6.07 22.46 -19.55
N ARG A 312 7.37 22.19 -19.53
CA ARG A 312 8.41 23.20 -19.32
C ARG A 312 8.96 23.66 -20.67
N SER A 313 8.49 24.80 -21.16
CA SER A 313 9.15 25.53 -22.25
C SER A 313 10.11 26.58 -21.69
N THR A 314 11.08 27.03 -22.48
CA THR A 314 12.10 28.02 -22.07
C THR A 314 11.54 29.38 -21.61
N LYS A 315 10.23 29.63 -21.76
CA LYS A 315 9.59 30.91 -21.40
C LYS A 315 8.35 30.78 -20.50
N GLN A 316 7.69 29.62 -20.42
CA GLN A 316 6.47 29.41 -19.61
C GLN A 316 6.31 27.95 -19.16
N GLU A 317 5.90 27.77 -17.91
CA GLU A 317 5.36 26.52 -17.32
C GLU A 317 3.85 26.47 -17.61
N ARG A 318 3.37 25.45 -18.32
CA ARG A 318 1.93 25.28 -18.59
C ARG A 318 1.42 23.95 -18.02
N PRO A 319 0.33 23.95 -17.24
CA PRO A 319 -0.32 22.71 -16.79
C PRO A 319 -0.70 21.82 -17.96
N THR A 320 -0.60 20.50 -17.81
CA THR A 320 -1.06 19.53 -18.81
C THR A 320 -2.53 19.17 -18.59
N ARG A 321 -3.14 18.50 -19.56
CA ARG A 321 -4.49 17.91 -19.40
C ARG A 321 -4.56 16.88 -18.27
N VAL A 322 -3.44 16.26 -17.91
CA VAL A 322 -3.35 15.34 -16.76
C VAL A 322 -3.49 16.12 -15.46
N HIS A 323 -2.80 17.26 -15.33
CA HIS A 323 -2.97 18.16 -14.19
C HIS A 323 -4.43 18.63 -14.07
N GLU A 324 -5.05 19.07 -15.17
CA GLU A 324 -6.47 19.47 -15.20
C GLU A 324 -7.41 18.33 -14.79
N ARG A 325 -7.14 17.09 -15.23
CA ARG A 325 -7.92 15.91 -14.84
C ARG A 325 -7.85 15.67 -13.32
N ILE A 326 -6.66 15.74 -12.72
CA ILE A 326 -6.48 15.55 -11.27
C ILE A 326 -7.25 16.63 -10.51
N LEU A 327 -7.05 17.90 -10.88
CA LEU A 327 -7.71 19.02 -10.22
C LEU A 327 -9.24 18.95 -10.35
N SER A 328 -9.74 18.56 -11.53
CA SER A 328 -11.17 18.36 -11.77
C SER A 328 -11.75 17.26 -10.88
N ILE A 329 -11.02 16.17 -10.65
CA ILE A 329 -11.46 15.08 -9.78
C ILE A 329 -11.48 15.51 -8.31
N LEU A 330 -10.51 16.32 -7.88
CA LEU A 330 -10.51 16.88 -6.53
C LEU A 330 -11.74 17.79 -6.32
N LYS A 331 -11.96 18.74 -7.24
CA LYS A 331 -13.06 19.72 -7.18
C LYS A 331 -14.45 19.09 -7.31
N ASN A 332 -14.61 18.17 -8.26
CA ASN A 332 -15.93 17.63 -8.63
C ASN A 332 -16.28 16.33 -7.90
N GLY A 333 -15.27 15.63 -7.36
CA GLY A 333 -15.41 14.32 -6.74
C GLY A 333 -15.52 13.16 -7.75
N ILE A 334 -15.81 11.97 -7.24
CA ILE A 334 -15.96 10.72 -8.01
C ILE A 334 -17.31 10.10 -7.70
N VAL A 335 -18.07 9.71 -8.73
CA VAL A 335 -19.35 9.01 -8.57
C VAL A 335 -19.16 7.50 -8.74
N ILE A 336 -19.62 6.72 -7.76
CA ILE A 336 -19.61 5.25 -7.80
C ILE A 336 -20.99 4.75 -7.36
N GLY A 337 -21.76 4.21 -8.31
CA GLY A 337 -23.17 3.92 -8.09
C GLY A 337 -23.92 5.20 -7.73
N GLU A 338 -24.69 5.16 -6.65
CA GLU A 338 -25.44 6.30 -6.13
C GLU A 338 -24.60 7.26 -5.26
N LYS A 339 -23.37 6.86 -4.90
CA LYS A 339 -22.54 7.64 -3.98
C LYS A 339 -21.62 8.58 -4.74
N LYS A 340 -21.67 9.88 -4.41
CA LYS A 340 -20.69 10.89 -4.84
C LYS A 340 -19.67 11.11 -3.73
N PHE A 341 -18.42 10.76 -4.00
CA PHE A 341 -17.28 10.94 -3.10
C PHE A 341 -16.63 12.29 -3.37
N GLU A 342 -16.70 13.21 -2.42
CA GLU A 342 -16.09 14.54 -2.49
C GLU A 342 -14.79 14.60 -1.68
N PHE A 343 -13.92 15.56 -2.02
CA PHE A 343 -12.64 15.73 -1.33
C PHE A 343 -12.83 15.99 0.17
N LEU A 344 -12.10 15.25 0.99
CA LEU A 344 -12.14 15.38 2.45
C LEU A 344 -10.86 16.04 2.98
N ALA A 345 -9.71 15.38 2.80
CA ALA A 345 -8.41 15.84 3.30
C ALA A 345 -7.25 14.90 2.87
N PHE A 346 -6.01 15.30 3.16
CA PHE A 346 -4.83 14.45 3.07
C PHE A 346 -3.82 14.75 4.18
N SER A 347 -3.15 13.71 4.69
CA SER A 347 -1.98 13.88 5.57
C SER A 347 -0.69 14.11 4.77
N SER A 348 0.38 14.56 5.42
CA SER A 348 1.69 14.71 4.75
C SER A 348 2.24 13.38 4.20
N SER A 349 1.86 12.24 4.77
CA SER A 349 2.25 10.93 4.23
C SER A 349 1.52 10.65 2.91
N GLN A 350 0.24 10.99 2.86
CA GLN A 350 -0.61 10.78 1.70
C GLN A 350 -0.27 11.76 0.57
N LEU A 351 0.04 13.02 0.91
CA LEU A 351 0.57 14.00 -0.04
C LEU A 351 1.84 13.49 -0.73
N ARG A 352 2.80 12.95 0.03
CA ARG A 352 3.99 12.28 -0.53
C ARG A 352 3.66 11.03 -1.32
N GLY A 353 2.54 10.36 -1.05
CA GLY A 353 2.04 9.22 -1.80
C GLY A 353 1.14 9.59 -2.98
N HIS A 354 0.97 10.89 -3.27
CA HIS A 354 0.02 11.42 -4.26
C HIS A 354 -1.40 10.88 -4.04
N SER A 355 -1.84 10.81 -2.79
CA SER A 355 -3.14 10.25 -2.39
C SER A 355 -3.93 11.18 -1.48
N VAL A 356 -5.26 11.02 -1.49
CA VAL A 356 -6.23 11.81 -0.71
C VAL A 356 -7.32 10.91 -0.12
N TRP A 357 -7.99 11.40 0.90
CA TRP A 357 -9.26 10.85 1.37
C TRP A 357 -10.42 11.61 0.74
N MET A 358 -11.42 10.86 0.29
CA MET A 358 -12.71 11.36 -0.14
C MET A 358 -13.82 10.74 0.71
N PHE A 359 -14.96 11.43 0.81
CA PHE A 359 -16.11 10.99 1.58
C PHE A 359 -17.41 11.12 0.78
N ALA A 360 -18.28 10.13 0.90
CA ALA A 360 -19.63 10.18 0.33
C ALA A 360 -20.64 10.68 1.35
N SER A 361 -21.02 11.95 1.21
CA SER A 361 -22.00 12.60 2.08
C SER A 361 -23.38 11.93 2.01
N ARG A 362 -24.07 11.88 3.15
CA ARG A 362 -25.45 11.40 3.30
C ARG A 362 -26.27 12.39 4.11
N SER A 363 -27.59 12.21 4.15
CA SER A 363 -28.53 13.14 4.80
C SER A 363 -28.19 13.52 6.25
N LYS A 364 -27.54 12.62 7.01
CA LYS A 364 -27.17 12.85 8.43
C LYS A 364 -25.71 13.25 8.66
N LEU A 365 -24.84 13.12 7.65
CA LEU A 365 -23.40 13.34 7.82
C LEU A 365 -22.78 13.78 6.49
N THR A 366 -22.22 14.97 6.47
CA THR A 366 -21.51 15.53 5.31
C THR A 366 -19.99 15.56 5.52
N ALA A 367 -19.22 15.69 4.43
CA ALA A 367 -17.78 15.89 4.52
C ALA A 367 -17.41 17.17 5.29
N GLN A 368 -18.27 18.20 5.25
CA GLN A 368 -18.07 19.43 6.02
C GLN A 368 -18.25 19.18 7.53
N ASP A 369 -19.25 18.39 7.94
CA ASP A 369 -19.45 18.03 9.34
C ASP A 369 -18.24 17.28 9.92
N ILE A 370 -17.66 16.37 9.12
CA ILE A 370 -16.44 15.65 9.49
C ILE A 370 -15.28 16.64 9.65
N ARG A 371 -15.07 17.58 8.71
CA ARG A 371 -14.01 18.60 8.82
C ARG A 371 -14.19 19.50 10.04
N ASN A 372 -15.43 19.90 10.35
CA ASN A 372 -15.76 20.69 11.55
C ASN A 372 -15.42 19.91 12.83
N TRP A 373 -15.63 18.59 12.85
CA TRP A 373 -15.25 17.75 13.99
C TRP A 373 -13.73 17.62 14.15
N MET A 374 -12.95 17.66 13.05
CA MET A 374 -11.49 17.50 13.12
C MET A 374 -10.80 18.61 13.93
N GLY A 375 -11.36 19.82 13.96
CA GLY A 375 -10.83 20.96 14.72
C GLY A 375 -11.18 22.31 14.10
N ASP A 376 -10.79 23.39 14.79
CA ASP A 376 -10.87 24.74 14.26
C ASP A 376 -9.53 25.17 13.65
N PHE A 377 -9.54 25.42 12.34
CA PHE A 377 -8.38 25.78 11.55
C PHE A 377 -8.39 27.25 11.07
N LYS A 378 -9.36 28.07 11.49
CA LYS A 378 -9.55 29.45 11.00
C LYS A 378 -8.36 30.38 11.27
N GLU A 379 -7.57 30.10 12.30
CA GLU A 379 -6.36 30.87 12.61
C GLU A 379 -5.18 30.53 11.67
N ILE A 380 -5.28 29.45 10.88
CA ILE A 380 -4.20 28.99 10.01
C ILE A 380 -4.38 29.59 8.61
N ARG A 381 -3.69 30.70 8.36
CA ARG A 381 -3.74 31.46 7.10
C ARG A 381 -2.73 31.01 6.04
N ASN A 382 -2.09 29.86 6.22
CA ASN A 382 -1.21 29.26 5.22
C ASN A 382 -1.82 27.95 4.72
N VAL A 383 -2.08 27.86 3.41
CA VAL A 383 -2.79 26.73 2.78
C VAL A 383 -2.14 25.38 3.06
N ALA A 384 -0.82 25.27 2.88
CA ALA A 384 -0.09 24.02 3.11
C ALA A 384 -0.12 23.61 4.59
N LYS A 385 0.08 24.57 5.50
CA LYS A 385 -0.03 24.34 6.95
C LYS A 385 -1.45 23.91 7.33
N HIS A 386 -2.47 24.57 6.77
CA HIS A 386 -3.88 24.26 6.98
C HIS A 386 -4.18 22.83 6.54
N ALA A 387 -3.82 22.46 5.31
CA ALA A 387 -3.99 21.11 4.78
C ALA A 387 -3.27 20.04 5.63
N ALA A 388 -2.04 20.33 6.06
CA ALA A 388 -1.26 19.42 6.91
C ALA A 388 -1.91 19.20 8.29
N ARG A 389 -2.60 20.20 8.86
CA ARG A 389 -3.33 20.07 10.13
C ARG A 389 -4.67 19.38 9.95
N LEU A 390 -5.39 19.69 8.88
CA LEU A 390 -6.63 18.99 8.51
C LEU A 390 -6.40 17.48 8.37
N GLY A 391 -5.28 17.09 7.74
CA GLY A 391 -4.90 15.69 7.55
C GLY A 391 -4.41 14.95 8.81
N GLN A 392 -4.26 15.62 9.95
CA GLN A 392 -3.62 15.05 11.14
C GLN A 392 -4.43 13.89 11.75
N SER A 393 -5.76 13.96 11.66
CA SER A 393 -6.72 12.96 12.15
C SER A 393 -6.69 11.62 11.41
N PHE A 394 -6.04 11.55 10.24
CA PHE A 394 -5.86 10.30 9.50
C PHE A 394 -4.62 9.50 9.91
N SER A 395 -3.85 9.99 10.88
CA SER A 395 -2.71 9.25 11.43
C SER A 395 -3.22 7.97 12.09
N SER A 396 -2.64 6.83 11.73
CA SER A 396 -2.92 5.57 12.43
C SER A 396 -2.55 5.68 13.91
N SER A 397 -3.50 5.39 14.79
CA SER A 397 -3.36 5.57 16.23
C SER A 397 -4.20 4.57 17.01
N LYS A 398 -3.78 4.30 18.25
CA LYS A 398 -4.56 3.55 19.25
C LYS A 398 -5.14 4.52 20.28
N GLU A 399 -6.44 4.42 20.51
CA GLU A 399 -7.13 5.25 21.50
C GLU A 399 -6.80 4.79 22.92
N ALA A 400 -6.29 5.70 23.75
CA ALA A 400 -5.94 5.47 25.13
C ALA A 400 -7.11 5.78 26.09
N PHE A 401 -7.30 7.04 26.50
CA PHE A 401 -8.40 7.43 27.38
C PHE A 401 -8.91 8.82 26.98
N SER A 402 -10.15 9.14 27.35
CA SER A 402 -10.58 10.54 27.40
C SER A 402 -9.97 11.19 28.64
N VAL A 403 -9.37 12.36 28.49
CA VAL A 403 -8.72 13.12 29.55
C VAL A 403 -9.38 14.49 29.59
N GLY A 404 -10.01 14.84 30.71
CA GLY A 404 -10.70 16.12 30.87
C GLY A 404 -9.73 17.30 30.96
N GLU A 405 -10.21 18.53 30.70
CA GLU A 405 -9.39 19.74 30.86
C GLU A 405 -8.87 19.91 32.30
N ASP A 406 -9.64 19.45 33.29
CA ASP A 406 -9.27 19.45 34.70
C ASP A 406 -8.14 18.45 35.05
N GLU A 407 -7.90 17.46 34.19
CA GLU A 407 -6.82 16.48 34.32
C GLU A 407 -5.55 16.90 33.56
N VAL A 408 -5.59 18.02 32.84
CA VAL A 408 -4.49 18.58 32.03
C VAL A 408 -3.98 19.88 32.65
N GLU A 409 -2.66 20.03 32.68
CA GLU A 409 -1.98 21.28 33.03
C GLU A 409 -1.27 21.87 31.82
N LEU A 410 -1.34 23.20 31.64
CA LEU A 410 -0.53 23.90 30.64
C LEU A 410 0.73 24.48 31.30
N ILE A 411 1.89 24.05 30.82
CA ILE A 411 3.20 24.51 31.31
C ILE A 411 3.93 25.31 30.22
N PRO A 412 4.82 26.25 30.58
CA PRO A 412 5.56 27.04 29.61
C PRO A 412 6.56 26.20 28.80
N ASP A 413 6.84 26.65 27.59
CA ASP A 413 7.98 26.16 26.81
C ASP A 413 9.30 26.65 27.42
N VAL A 414 10.33 25.81 27.34
CA VAL A 414 11.70 26.17 27.74
C VAL A 414 12.36 26.85 26.56
N GLU A 415 12.44 28.17 26.61
CA GLU A 415 12.99 28.99 25.53
C GLU A 415 14.23 29.76 25.99
N ILE A 416 15.27 29.79 25.16
CA ILE A 416 16.49 30.56 25.40
C ILE A 416 16.74 31.45 24.18
N GLU A 417 16.97 32.74 24.43
CA GLU A 417 17.37 33.71 23.40
C GLU A 417 18.88 33.98 23.48
N ARG A 418 19.57 33.80 22.36
CA ARG A 418 21.01 34.08 22.21
C ARG A 418 21.26 34.67 20.84
N ASP A 419 22.08 35.72 20.78
CA ASP A 419 22.46 36.40 19.54
C ASP A 419 21.26 36.82 18.66
N GLY A 420 20.15 37.21 19.31
CA GLY A 420 18.89 37.59 18.64
C GLY A 420 18.09 36.43 18.04
N VAL A 421 18.48 35.18 18.28
CA VAL A 421 17.73 33.97 17.87
C VAL A 421 17.11 33.31 19.10
N LYS A 422 15.80 33.11 19.05
CA LYS A 422 15.02 32.42 20.07
C LYS A 422 14.93 30.93 19.73
N TYR A 423 15.44 30.07 20.61
CA TYR A 423 15.34 28.62 20.47
C TYR A 423 14.42 28.03 21.54
N CYS A 424 13.50 27.15 21.12
CA CYS A 424 12.69 26.34 22.03
C CYS A 424 13.37 24.97 22.24
N PHE A 425 13.75 24.67 23.49
CA PHE A 425 14.35 23.40 23.89
C PHE A 425 13.29 22.31 24.13
N SER A 426 12.06 22.71 24.41
CA SER A 426 10.92 21.82 24.67
C SER A 426 9.96 21.67 23.49
N ASP A 427 10.39 21.97 22.26
CA ASP A 427 9.50 21.98 21.10
C ASP A 427 8.89 20.59 20.85
N GLY A 428 7.58 20.48 21.09
CA GLY A 428 6.82 19.27 20.83
C GLY A 428 6.83 18.23 21.95
N ILE A 429 7.32 18.53 23.16
CA ILE A 429 7.31 17.59 24.29
C ILE A 429 6.54 18.09 25.51
N GLY A 430 5.80 17.19 26.14
CA GLY A 430 5.09 17.40 27.40
C GLY A 430 5.35 16.24 28.37
N LYS A 431 4.53 16.13 29.42
CA LYS A 431 4.70 15.16 30.49
C LYS A 431 3.44 14.33 30.72
N ILE A 432 3.61 13.09 31.14
CA ILE A 432 2.54 12.18 31.57
C ILE A 432 2.87 11.62 32.95
N SER A 433 1.89 11.54 33.85
CA SER A 433 2.13 10.98 35.18
C SER A 433 2.43 9.48 35.12
N ALA A 434 3.21 8.98 36.07
CA ALA A 434 3.58 7.56 36.11
C ALA A 434 2.35 6.63 36.25
N ASP A 435 1.36 7.00 37.06
CA ASP A 435 0.11 6.23 37.21
C ASP A 435 -0.67 6.17 35.89
N PHE A 436 -0.86 7.32 35.24
CA PHE A 436 -1.61 7.38 33.99
C PHE A 436 -0.88 6.65 32.86
N ALA A 437 0.44 6.77 32.77
CA ALA A 437 1.25 5.98 31.83
C ALA A 437 1.10 4.47 32.05
N ALA A 438 1.04 4.00 33.30
CA ALA A 438 0.82 2.59 33.61
C ALA A 438 -0.60 2.12 33.25
N ARG A 439 -1.61 2.98 33.38
CA ARG A 439 -2.98 2.71 32.90
C ARG A 439 -3.01 2.58 31.37
N VAL A 440 -2.33 3.48 30.64
CA VAL A 440 -2.19 3.42 29.17
C VAL A 440 -1.49 2.13 28.75
N ALA A 441 -0.40 1.77 29.42
CA ALA A 441 0.34 0.53 29.12
C ALA A 441 -0.51 -0.73 29.32
N ARG A 442 -1.29 -0.80 30.39
CA ARG A 442 -2.23 -1.91 30.64
C ARG A 442 -3.34 -1.99 29.59
N LYS A 443 -3.93 -0.86 29.19
CA LYS A 443 -4.95 -0.83 28.11
C LYS A 443 -4.41 -1.40 26.79
N PHE A 444 -3.12 -1.19 26.51
CA PHE A 444 -2.47 -1.70 25.31
C PHE A 444 -1.78 -3.06 25.50
N GLU A 445 -2.00 -3.73 26.63
CA GLU A 445 -1.44 -5.05 26.95
C GLU A 445 0.10 -5.08 26.82
N LEU A 446 0.75 -3.98 27.20
CA LEU A 446 2.21 -3.88 27.17
C LEU A 446 2.80 -4.56 28.40
N SER A 447 3.86 -5.35 28.21
CA SER A 447 4.54 -6.05 29.30
C SER A 447 5.23 -5.11 30.30
N ARG A 448 5.56 -3.89 29.89
CA ARG A 448 6.16 -2.84 30.73
C ARG A 448 5.59 -1.48 30.34
N THR A 449 5.55 -0.55 31.29
CA THR A 449 5.20 0.85 31.02
C THR A 449 6.32 1.52 30.23
N PRO A 450 6.06 2.04 29.01
CA PRO A 450 7.04 2.84 28.27
C PRO A 450 7.34 4.18 28.96
N SER A 451 8.57 4.67 28.80
CA SER A 451 9.01 5.96 29.34
C SER A 451 8.55 7.16 28.50
N VAL A 452 8.31 6.99 27.20
CA VAL A 452 7.78 8.07 26.34
C VAL A 452 6.70 7.57 25.38
N PHE A 453 5.72 8.43 25.08
CA PHE A 453 4.61 8.17 24.17
C PHE A 453 4.50 9.29 23.13
N GLN A 454 4.45 8.94 21.85
CA GLN A 454 4.07 9.89 20.79
C GLN A 454 2.54 9.93 20.70
N ILE A 455 1.97 11.13 20.78
CA ILE A 455 0.52 11.29 20.98
C ILE A 455 -0.15 12.25 19.99
N ARG A 456 -1.48 12.17 19.96
CA ARG A 456 -2.42 13.19 19.51
C ARG A 456 -3.48 13.37 20.59
N TYR A 457 -3.78 14.61 20.94
CA TYR A 457 -4.77 14.94 21.94
C TYR A 457 -5.42 16.26 21.56
N GLY A 458 -6.66 16.24 21.04
CA GLY A 458 -7.27 17.39 20.40
C GLY A 458 -6.34 18.03 19.35
N GLY A 459 -6.05 19.32 19.53
CA GLY A 459 -5.11 20.06 18.69
C GLY A 459 -3.62 19.83 19.00
N TYR A 460 -3.30 19.09 20.07
CA TYR A 460 -1.94 18.83 20.52
C TYR A 460 -1.29 17.67 19.77
N LYS A 461 -0.07 17.90 19.31
CA LYS A 461 0.82 16.89 18.71
C LYS A 461 2.18 16.96 19.39
N GLY A 462 2.69 15.82 19.83
CA GLY A 462 4.02 15.75 20.40
C GLY A 462 4.36 14.40 21.03
N VAL A 463 5.35 14.43 21.92
CA VAL A 463 5.75 13.34 22.81
C VAL A 463 5.38 13.69 24.25
N LEU A 464 5.00 12.70 25.05
CA LEU A 464 4.87 12.82 26.50
C LEU A 464 5.90 11.92 27.16
N ALA A 465 6.72 12.50 28.05
CA ALA A 465 7.66 11.75 28.87
C ALA A 465 7.05 11.47 30.25
N VAL A 466 7.30 10.28 30.78
CA VAL A 466 6.87 9.90 32.13
C VAL A 466 7.59 10.78 33.13
N ASP A 467 6.82 11.50 33.95
CA ASP A 467 7.30 12.27 35.09
C ASP A 467 6.72 11.66 36.37
N PRO A 468 7.54 10.99 37.22
CA PRO A 468 7.07 10.41 38.47
C PRO A 468 6.56 11.42 39.50
N THR A 469 6.89 12.71 39.34
CA THR A 469 6.50 13.78 40.27
C THR A 469 5.19 14.47 39.89
N LEU A 470 4.63 14.15 38.71
CA LEU A 470 3.46 14.84 38.19
C LEU A 470 2.16 14.38 38.86
N SER A 471 1.37 15.34 39.32
CA SER A 471 0.07 15.10 39.99
C SER A 471 -1.11 15.03 39.02
N LYS A 472 -1.11 15.86 37.97
CA LYS A 472 -2.10 15.81 36.86
C LYS A 472 -1.79 14.64 35.92
N ASN A 473 -2.76 14.23 35.10
CA ASN A 473 -2.50 13.13 34.16
C ASN A 473 -1.54 13.58 33.06
N LEU A 474 -1.70 14.80 32.55
CA LEU A 474 -0.90 15.36 31.46
C LEU A 474 -0.44 16.79 31.78
N SER A 475 0.79 17.13 31.38
CA SER A 475 1.23 18.52 31.24
C SER A 475 1.60 18.80 29.78
N LEU A 476 0.98 19.80 29.17
CA LEU A 476 1.15 20.15 27.75
C LEU A 476 1.77 21.54 27.59
N ARG A 477 2.47 21.75 26.48
CA ARG A 477 3.14 23.03 26.14
C ARG A 477 2.50 23.71 24.95
N LYS A 478 2.70 25.03 24.83
CA LYS A 478 2.18 25.83 23.72
C LYS A 478 2.73 25.35 22.37
N SER A 479 4.01 24.99 22.31
CA SER A 479 4.65 24.43 21.11
C SER A 479 3.94 23.18 20.59
N MET A 480 3.28 22.40 21.45
CA MET A 480 2.55 21.19 21.06
C MET A 480 1.18 21.49 20.44
N CYS A 481 0.53 22.61 20.79
CA CYS A 481 -0.79 23.00 20.29
C CYS A 481 -0.70 23.51 18.85
N LYS A 482 -1.32 22.80 17.91
CA LYS A 482 -1.20 23.12 16.47
C LYS A 482 -2.44 23.79 15.88
N PHE A 483 -3.60 23.62 16.52
CA PHE A 483 -4.91 24.21 16.21
C PHE A 483 -5.83 24.04 17.42
N GLN A 484 -6.98 24.70 17.47
CA GLN A 484 -7.92 24.56 18.59
C GLN A 484 -8.88 23.38 18.37
N SER A 485 -9.21 22.64 19.42
CA SER A 485 -10.13 21.50 19.34
C SER A 485 -10.73 21.18 20.70
N ASN A 486 -12.01 20.78 20.70
CA ASN A 486 -12.74 20.35 21.90
C ASN A 486 -12.61 18.83 22.16
N ASN A 487 -11.80 18.12 21.37
CA ASN A 487 -11.64 16.68 21.50
C ASN A 487 -10.69 16.34 22.67
N THR A 488 -11.21 15.64 23.66
CA THR A 488 -10.51 15.20 24.89
C THR A 488 -9.93 13.79 24.78
N THR A 489 -9.94 13.17 23.61
CA THR A 489 -9.46 11.81 23.42
C THR A 489 -7.94 11.80 23.25
N LEU A 490 -7.24 11.03 24.08
CA LEU A 490 -5.81 10.77 23.94
C LEU A 490 -5.58 9.59 23.00
N ASP A 491 -4.93 9.85 21.87
CA ASP A 491 -4.49 8.85 20.90
C ASP A 491 -2.98 8.66 20.98
N VAL A 492 -2.53 7.41 21.10
CA VAL A 492 -1.12 7.04 21.12
C VAL A 492 -0.73 6.44 19.77
N LEU A 493 0.31 6.99 19.16
CA LEU A 493 0.81 6.58 17.84
C LEU A 493 1.96 5.58 18.00
N LYS A 494 2.89 5.87 18.91
CA LYS A 494 4.08 5.07 19.19
C LYS A 494 4.50 5.26 20.66
N TRP A 495 5.38 4.39 21.12
CA TRP A 495 6.00 4.47 22.45
C TRP A 495 7.46 4.02 22.41
N SER A 496 8.23 4.36 23.44
CA SER A 496 9.62 3.88 23.60
C SER A 496 9.68 2.37 23.71
N LYS A 497 10.63 1.79 22.98
CA LYS A 497 10.96 0.36 22.99
C LYS A 497 12.32 0.17 22.35
N TYR A 498 12.91 -1.02 22.52
CA TYR A 498 14.08 -1.43 21.76
C TYR A 498 13.86 -1.22 20.25
N GLN A 499 14.69 -0.36 19.64
CA GLN A 499 14.79 -0.24 18.19
C GLN A 499 16.27 -0.31 17.78
N PRO A 500 16.65 -1.29 16.95
CA PRO A 500 18.04 -1.49 16.57
C PRO A 500 18.54 -0.36 15.67
N TYR A 501 19.81 -0.01 15.87
CA TYR A 501 20.52 0.94 15.02
C TYR A 501 21.06 0.23 13.77
N PHE A 502 20.85 0.87 12.63
CA PHE A 502 21.48 0.48 11.38
C PHE A 502 22.16 1.69 10.77
N LEU A 503 23.39 1.50 10.33
CA LEU A 503 24.00 2.41 9.38
C LEU A 503 23.20 2.38 8.08
N ASN A 504 23.21 3.49 7.35
CA ASN A 504 22.63 3.63 6.03
C ASN A 504 23.57 4.48 5.17
N ARG A 505 23.26 4.62 3.88
CA ARG A 505 24.08 5.41 2.95
C ARG A 505 24.34 6.84 3.43
N GLU A 506 23.33 7.54 3.93
CA GLU A 506 23.45 8.93 4.41
C GLU A 506 24.43 9.04 5.59
N VAL A 507 24.22 8.24 6.64
CA VAL A 507 25.06 8.22 7.84
C VAL A 507 26.49 7.79 7.51
N ILE A 508 26.68 6.77 6.66
CA ILE A 508 28.00 6.30 6.24
C ILE A 508 28.72 7.41 5.46
N THR A 509 28.04 8.09 4.54
CA THR A 509 28.60 9.22 3.80
C THR A 509 29.07 10.31 4.75
N LEU A 510 28.28 10.69 5.74
CA LEU A 510 28.69 11.73 6.70
C LEU A 510 29.84 11.27 7.60
N LEU A 511 29.79 10.07 8.17
CA LEU A 511 30.89 9.54 8.98
C LEU A 511 32.21 9.43 8.19
N SER A 512 32.14 8.94 6.95
CA SER A 512 33.29 8.85 6.05
C SER A 512 33.81 10.23 5.63
N THR A 513 32.92 11.24 5.50
CA THR A 513 33.30 12.65 5.29
C THR A 513 34.02 13.23 6.50
N LEU A 514 33.54 12.92 7.71
CA LEU A 514 34.13 13.40 8.96
C LEU A 514 35.41 12.65 9.37
N GLY A 515 35.80 11.59 8.65
CA GLY A 515 37.09 10.93 8.78
C GLY A 515 37.06 9.55 9.45
N VAL A 516 35.90 8.91 9.57
CA VAL A 516 35.85 7.48 9.93
C VAL A 516 36.41 6.65 8.76
N PRO A 517 37.41 5.78 8.98
CA PRO A 517 38.01 4.99 7.91
C PRO A 517 37.04 4.01 7.24
N ASP A 518 37.20 3.78 5.94
CA ASP A 518 36.37 2.85 5.17
C ASP A 518 36.37 1.42 5.76
N ASP A 519 37.52 0.96 6.25
CA ASP A 519 37.71 -0.38 6.82
C ASP A 519 36.79 -0.65 8.02
N VAL A 520 36.44 0.39 8.78
CA VAL A 520 35.50 0.26 9.91
C VAL A 520 34.12 -0.18 9.42
N PHE A 521 33.65 0.37 8.29
CA PHE A 521 32.35 -0.01 7.73
C PHE A 521 32.40 -1.38 7.07
N MET A 522 33.50 -1.66 6.34
CA MET A 522 33.71 -2.94 5.67
C MET A 522 33.76 -4.10 6.67
N GLU A 523 34.44 -3.91 7.80
CA GLU A 523 34.53 -4.91 8.86
C GLU A 523 33.17 -5.13 9.55
N LYS A 524 32.41 -4.06 9.81
CA LYS A 524 31.05 -4.19 10.35
C LYS A 524 30.11 -4.93 9.39
N GLN A 525 30.18 -4.65 8.09
CA GLN A 525 29.39 -5.39 7.12
C GLN A 525 29.82 -6.86 7.04
N LYS A 526 31.12 -7.14 7.04
CA LYS A 526 31.67 -8.50 7.06
C LYS A 526 31.18 -9.30 8.27
N GLN A 527 31.16 -8.69 9.46
CA GLN A 527 30.61 -9.31 10.66
C GLN A 527 29.14 -9.68 10.49
N VAL A 528 28.33 -8.79 9.89
CA VAL A 528 26.92 -9.09 9.59
C VAL A 528 26.79 -10.21 8.56
N LEU A 529 27.63 -10.25 7.52
CA LEU A 529 27.62 -11.35 6.53
C LEU A 529 27.94 -12.70 7.19
N ASN A 530 29.02 -12.77 7.98
CA ASN A 530 29.40 -13.98 8.71
C ASN A 530 28.30 -14.44 9.68
N GLN A 531 27.63 -13.50 10.34
CA GLN A 531 26.47 -13.77 11.21
C GLN A 531 25.30 -14.38 10.44
N LEU A 532 25.02 -13.90 9.22
CA LEU A 532 23.95 -14.47 8.39
C LEU A 532 24.28 -15.89 7.93
N ASP A 533 25.53 -16.14 7.54
CA ASP A 533 25.98 -17.48 7.16
C ASP A 533 25.94 -18.43 8.37
N GLY A 534 26.36 -17.96 9.54
CA GLY A 534 26.26 -18.72 10.80
C GLY A 534 24.82 -19.11 11.15
N VAL A 535 23.86 -18.20 11.00
CA VAL A 535 22.43 -18.48 11.24
C VAL A 535 21.89 -19.54 10.27
N LEU A 536 22.39 -19.61 9.04
CA LEU A 536 21.98 -20.64 8.08
C LEU A 536 22.65 -21.99 8.36
N ALA A 537 23.88 -22.00 8.87
CA ALA A 537 24.64 -23.22 9.15
C ALA A 537 24.27 -23.88 10.49
N ASP A 538 24.19 -23.10 11.57
CA ASP A 538 23.84 -23.56 12.92
C ASP A 538 22.99 -22.51 13.64
N PRO A 539 21.66 -22.52 13.41
CA PRO A 539 20.75 -21.58 14.06
C PRO A 539 20.74 -21.68 15.60
N PHE A 540 21.09 -22.84 16.15
CA PHE A 540 21.08 -23.07 17.60
C PHE A 540 22.22 -22.28 18.27
N ARG A 541 23.42 -22.34 17.71
CA ARG A 541 24.56 -21.55 18.21
C ARG A 541 24.40 -20.04 17.95
N GLU A 542 23.72 -19.67 16.87
CA GLU A 542 23.51 -18.27 16.47
C GLU A 542 22.17 -17.69 16.94
N GLN A 543 21.54 -18.26 17.98
CA GLN A 543 20.23 -17.83 18.46
C GLN A 543 20.17 -16.34 18.82
N LYS A 544 21.19 -15.84 19.53
CA LYS A 544 21.28 -14.42 19.90
C LYS A 544 21.38 -13.51 18.68
N THR A 545 22.10 -13.94 17.65
CA THR A 545 22.25 -13.25 16.38
C THR A 545 20.93 -13.24 15.61
N MET A 546 20.25 -14.39 15.54
CA MET A 546 18.94 -14.53 14.92
C MET A 546 17.93 -13.58 15.56
N GLU A 547 17.89 -13.53 16.89
CA GLU A 547 17.11 -12.54 17.61
C GLU A 547 17.53 -11.14 17.19
N LEU A 548 18.80 -10.76 17.35
CA LEU A 548 19.27 -9.40 17.09
C LEU A 548 18.97 -8.89 15.66
N LEU A 549 19.21 -9.72 14.64
CA LEU A 549 19.09 -9.34 13.23
C LEU A 549 17.66 -9.42 12.72
N PHE A 550 16.89 -10.43 13.13
CA PHE A 550 15.55 -10.67 12.60
C PHE A 550 14.47 -10.04 13.50
N GLN A 551 13.35 -9.68 12.87
CA GLN A 551 12.23 -8.99 13.52
C GLN A 551 10.92 -9.59 13.01
N GLY A 552 9.95 -9.73 13.91
CA GLY A 552 8.61 -10.23 13.59
C GLY A 552 8.21 -11.43 14.45
N GLU A 553 6.91 -11.71 14.52
CA GLU A 553 6.34 -12.78 15.34
C GLU A 553 6.82 -14.17 14.94
N VAL A 554 7.09 -14.40 13.65
CA VAL A 554 7.56 -15.70 13.16
C VAL A 554 8.94 -16.05 13.71
N ILE A 555 9.78 -15.07 14.05
CA ILE A 555 11.11 -15.33 14.63
C ILE A 555 11.02 -16.06 15.96
N ASN A 556 9.97 -15.81 16.75
CA ASN A 556 9.76 -16.54 17.99
C ASN A 556 9.43 -18.00 17.71
N ILE A 557 8.63 -18.28 16.66
CA ILE A 557 8.35 -19.65 16.23
C ILE A 557 9.66 -20.34 15.82
N LEU A 558 10.49 -19.70 14.97
CA LEU A 558 11.77 -20.27 14.55
C LEU A 558 12.71 -20.52 15.72
N LYS A 559 12.76 -19.60 16.69
CA LYS A 559 13.54 -19.75 17.93
C LYS A 559 13.11 -20.98 18.71
N GLU A 560 11.81 -21.15 18.94
CA GLU A 560 11.29 -22.28 19.69
C GLU A 560 11.48 -23.60 18.92
N MET A 561 11.38 -23.60 17.59
CA MET A 561 11.70 -24.76 16.75
C MET A 561 13.16 -25.19 16.93
N VAL A 562 14.10 -24.25 16.84
CA VAL A 562 15.53 -24.50 17.03
C VAL A 562 15.83 -25.00 18.44
N LEU A 563 15.18 -24.45 19.47
CA LEU A 563 15.28 -24.93 20.85
C LEU A 563 14.75 -26.36 21.04
N CYS A 564 13.77 -26.77 20.24
CA CYS A 564 13.24 -28.14 20.23
C CYS A 564 14.05 -29.12 19.37
N GLY A 565 15.22 -28.71 18.87
CA GLY A 565 16.14 -29.56 18.11
C GLY A 565 15.84 -29.64 16.61
N TYR A 566 14.95 -28.81 16.06
CA TYR A 566 14.79 -28.73 14.61
C TYR A 566 16.00 -28.08 13.95
N THR A 567 16.45 -28.66 12.84
CA THR A 567 17.54 -28.14 12.00
C THR A 567 17.01 -27.73 10.61
N PRO A 568 17.65 -26.77 9.93
CA PRO A 568 17.23 -26.35 8.58
C PRO A 568 17.24 -27.50 7.56
N ASP A 569 18.12 -28.49 7.70
CA ASP A 569 18.16 -29.63 6.79
C ASP A 569 17.00 -30.63 7.00
N ALA A 570 16.42 -30.64 8.21
CA ALA A 570 15.36 -31.56 8.59
C ALA A 570 13.97 -30.95 8.39
N GLU A 571 13.79 -29.64 8.62
CA GLU A 571 12.47 -29.00 8.61
C GLU A 571 12.32 -27.91 7.52
N PRO A 572 11.53 -28.17 6.45
CA PRO A 572 11.34 -27.28 5.32
C PRO A 572 10.84 -25.87 5.67
N PHE A 573 9.92 -25.72 6.63
CA PHE A 573 9.43 -24.41 7.04
C PHE A 573 10.54 -23.58 7.70
N LEU A 574 11.35 -24.20 8.58
CA LEU A 574 12.49 -23.54 9.22
C LEU A 574 13.50 -23.06 8.17
N ALA A 575 13.89 -23.96 7.26
CA ALA A 575 14.83 -23.65 6.17
C ALA A 575 14.32 -22.50 5.30
N MET A 576 13.09 -22.61 4.81
CA MET A 576 12.45 -21.62 3.95
C MET A 576 12.44 -20.24 4.62
N MET A 577 12.04 -20.16 5.90
CA MET A 577 11.95 -18.90 6.61
C MET A 577 13.33 -18.29 6.89
N LEU A 578 14.31 -19.08 7.33
CA LEU A 578 15.68 -18.58 7.58
C LEU A 578 16.33 -18.06 6.29
N HIS A 579 16.21 -18.80 5.17
CA HIS A 579 16.69 -18.33 3.88
C HIS A 579 16.02 -17.03 3.44
N ALA A 580 14.70 -16.91 3.61
CA ALA A 580 13.97 -15.68 3.27
C ALA A 580 14.44 -14.49 4.12
N TYR A 581 14.63 -14.66 5.43
CA TYR A 581 15.15 -13.59 6.29
C TYR A 581 16.59 -13.20 5.94
N SER A 582 17.46 -14.18 5.69
CA SER A 582 18.84 -13.92 5.27
C SER A 582 18.90 -13.20 3.92
N ALA A 583 18.11 -13.65 2.94
CA ALA A 583 17.96 -12.96 1.65
C ALA A 583 17.44 -11.52 1.81
N GLU A 584 16.51 -11.27 2.74
CA GLU A 584 16.06 -9.90 3.07
C GLU A 584 17.22 -9.00 3.51
N LYS A 585 18.06 -9.51 4.42
CA LYS A 585 19.18 -8.76 4.98
C LYS A 585 20.23 -8.49 3.92
N LEU A 586 20.61 -9.50 3.14
CA LEU A 586 21.54 -9.35 2.02
C LEU A 586 21.03 -8.32 1.01
N GLN A 587 19.74 -8.38 0.65
CA GLN A 587 19.15 -7.42 -0.28
C GLN A 587 19.13 -5.99 0.28
N LYS A 588 18.92 -5.82 1.60
CA LYS A 588 19.01 -4.50 2.27
C LYS A 588 20.44 -4.00 2.40
N LEU A 589 21.43 -4.88 2.59
CA LEU A 589 22.84 -4.52 2.54
C LEU A 589 23.22 -4.02 1.14
N ARG A 590 22.88 -4.78 0.08
CA ARG A 590 23.12 -4.39 -1.32
C ARG A 590 22.44 -3.07 -1.70
N SER A 591 21.11 -2.99 -1.52
CA SER A 591 20.31 -1.87 -2.05
C SER A 591 20.29 -0.61 -1.17
N LYS A 592 20.61 -0.72 0.13
CA LYS A 592 20.49 0.39 1.09
C LYS A 592 21.66 0.53 2.04
N THR A 593 22.66 -0.36 1.96
CA THR A 593 23.83 -0.36 2.85
C THR A 593 23.40 -0.38 4.33
N ARG A 594 22.37 -1.19 4.62
CA ARG A 594 21.71 -1.22 5.94
C ARG A 594 22.46 -2.14 6.91
N ILE A 595 23.61 -1.70 7.41
CA ILE A 595 24.50 -2.49 8.28
C ILE A 595 24.03 -2.38 9.73
N PHE A 596 23.80 -3.53 10.38
CA PHE A 596 23.42 -3.56 11.80
C PHE A 596 24.61 -3.20 12.69
N VAL A 597 24.38 -2.39 13.72
CA VAL A 597 25.40 -2.01 14.71
C VAL A 597 24.86 -2.33 16.11
N PRO A 598 25.44 -3.33 16.82
CA PRO A 598 24.98 -3.74 18.14
C PRO A 598 25.05 -2.61 19.19
N SER A 599 26.14 -1.83 19.15
CA SER A 599 26.44 -0.70 20.05
C SER A 599 25.74 0.60 19.65
N GLY A 600 24.46 0.50 19.28
CA GLY A 600 23.63 1.66 18.98
C GLY A 600 22.13 1.35 19.03
N ARG A 601 21.34 2.42 19.15
CA ARG A 601 19.88 2.39 19.16
C ARG A 601 19.28 3.53 18.33
N SER A 602 18.08 3.31 17.82
CA SER A 602 17.21 4.37 17.31
C SER A 602 16.22 4.74 18.42
N MET A 603 16.22 5.96 18.92
CA MET A 603 15.49 6.32 20.15
C MET A 603 14.67 7.59 19.94
N MET A 604 13.51 7.67 20.59
CA MET A 604 12.75 8.93 20.62
C MET A 604 13.51 9.96 21.46
N GLY A 605 13.47 11.22 21.03
CA GLY A 605 14.00 12.33 21.80
C GLY A 605 13.14 12.63 23.03
N CYS A 606 13.79 12.98 24.13
CA CYS A 606 13.20 13.42 25.38
C CYS A 606 13.93 14.66 25.90
N LEU A 607 13.27 15.45 26.75
CA LEU A 607 13.85 16.60 27.44
C LEU A 607 14.20 16.24 28.88
N ASP A 608 15.32 16.75 29.37
CA ASP A 608 15.67 16.71 30.79
C ASP A 608 14.90 17.79 31.57
N GLU A 609 13.73 17.40 32.09
CA GLU A 609 12.90 18.25 32.96
C GLU A 609 13.57 18.59 34.30
N THR A 610 14.61 17.83 34.71
CA THR A 610 15.34 18.09 35.97
C THR A 610 16.36 19.20 35.84
N GLY A 611 16.79 19.53 34.61
CA GLY A 611 17.81 20.54 34.34
C GLY A 611 19.21 20.17 34.85
N THR A 612 19.49 18.88 34.99
CA THR A 612 20.78 18.37 35.48
C THR A 612 21.82 18.21 34.37
N LEU A 613 21.39 17.91 33.15
CA LEU A 613 22.28 17.77 31.99
C LEU A 613 22.80 19.13 31.52
N GLU A 614 24.11 19.22 31.33
CA GLU A 614 24.76 20.38 30.72
C GLU A 614 24.77 20.30 29.19
N TYR A 615 24.97 21.44 28.54
CA TYR A 615 25.09 21.48 27.08
C TYR A 615 26.27 20.60 26.59
N GLY A 616 26.03 19.79 25.56
CA GLY A 616 26.96 18.77 25.08
C GLY A 616 26.80 17.40 25.76
N GLN A 617 25.94 17.28 26.78
CA GLN A 617 25.65 16.02 27.46
C GLN A 617 24.31 15.43 27.02
N VAL A 618 24.17 14.11 27.17
CA VAL A 618 22.90 13.37 27.03
C VAL A 618 22.81 12.29 28.09
N PHE A 619 21.59 11.85 28.41
CA PHE A 619 21.37 10.63 29.17
C PHE A 619 20.74 9.56 28.28
N VAL A 620 21.28 8.33 28.36
CA VAL A 620 20.84 7.18 27.56
C VAL A 620 20.89 5.93 28.43
N GLN A 621 19.72 5.34 28.63
CA GLN A 621 19.54 4.02 29.26
C GLN A 621 18.80 3.11 28.30
N CYS A 622 19.31 1.90 28.10
CA CYS A 622 18.80 0.95 27.12
C CYS A 622 18.34 -0.33 27.80
N SER A 623 17.22 -0.87 27.35
CA SER A 623 16.79 -2.22 27.73
C SER A 623 17.69 -3.30 27.12
N HIS A 624 17.88 -4.41 27.83
CA HIS A 624 18.46 -5.62 27.26
C HIS A 624 17.42 -6.30 26.35
N ARG A 625 17.85 -6.74 25.15
CA ARG A 625 17.01 -7.58 24.30
C ARG A 625 17.05 -9.00 24.86
N GLY A 626 15.94 -9.53 25.37
CA GLY A 626 15.84 -10.89 25.89
C GLY A 626 15.19 -11.06 27.27
N SER A 627 14.75 -9.98 27.94
CA SER A 627 14.01 -10.10 29.21
C SER A 627 12.61 -10.66 28.96
N ARG A 628 12.46 -11.99 29.13
CA ARG A 628 11.23 -12.81 29.25
C ARG A 628 9.94 -12.10 28.79
N GLN A 629 9.82 -11.84 27.49
CA GLN A 629 8.72 -11.00 27.03
C GLN A 629 7.41 -11.75 26.77
N PHE A 630 7.40 -13.09 26.68
CA PHE A 630 6.15 -13.83 26.47
C PHE A 630 6.21 -15.28 26.98
N TYR A 631 5.91 -15.45 28.26
CA TYR A 631 5.14 -16.57 28.81
C TYR A 631 4.44 -16.00 30.05
N ASP A 632 3.13 -15.78 29.98
CA ASP A 632 2.25 -16.37 30.98
C ASP A 632 0.76 -16.30 30.58
N VAL A 633 0.19 -17.41 30.14
CA VAL A 633 -1.27 -17.64 30.14
C VAL A 633 -1.61 -18.72 31.18
N SER A 634 -0.68 -19.07 32.09
CA SER A 634 -0.85 -20.23 32.98
C SER A 634 0.04 -20.21 34.25
N SER A 635 0.22 -19.11 34.96
CA SER A 635 0.70 -19.12 36.35
C SER A 635 0.25 -17.89 37.13
N HIS A 636 -0.91 -18.02 37.77
CA HIS A 636 -1.24 -17.20 38.93
C HIS A 636 -0.14 -17.34 40.01
N ILE A 637 0.26 -16.19 40.57
CA ILE A 637 1.05 -16.00 41.81
C ILE A 637 2.57 -16.24 41.65
N ILE A 638 3.36 -15.16 41.50
CA ILE A 638 4.45 -14.77 42.43
C ILE A 638 4.61 -13.23 42.43
N SER A 639 4.55 -12.68 43.64
CA SER A 639 4.80 -11.29 44.03
C SER A 639 6.26 -10.85 43.92
N GLY A 640 6.47 -9.58 43.56
CA GLY A 640 7.44 -8.68 44.20
C GLY A 640 8.93 -9.02 44.16
N SER A 641 9.67 -8.43 43.21
CA SER A 641 10.89 -7.65 43.49
C SER A 641 11.44 -7.03 42.21
N SER A 642 11.63 -5.71 42.25
CA SER A 642 12.34 -4.93 41.24
C SER A 642 13.84 -5.24 41.32
N SER A 643 14.34 -6.16 40.50
CA SER A 643 15.79 -6.29 40.26
C SER A 643 16.23 -5.42 39.09
N SER A 644 17.30 -4.67 39.31
CA SER A 644 17.90 -3.68 38.40
C SER A 644 18.66 -4.28 37.20
N GLU A 645 18.37 -5.51 36.78
CA GLU A 645 19.19 -6.26 35.82
C GLU A 645 18.76 -6.10 34.34
N ASP A 646 17.62 -5.45 34.07
CA ASP A 646 17.02 -5.45 32.73
C ASP A 646 17.42 -4.28 31.81
N SER A 647 18.26 -3.35 32.28
CA SER A 647 18.73 -2.22 31.48
C SER A 647 20.16 -1.83 31.82
N PHE A 648 20.83 -1.16 30.89
CA PHE A 648 22.19 -0.64 31.09
C PHE A 648 22.29 0.83 30.68
N ILE A 649 23.16 1.56 31.37
CA ILE A 649 23.38 3.00 31.15
C ILE A 649 24.62 3.18 30.26
N VAL A 650 24.47 3.96 29.20
CA VAL A 650 25.58 4.30 28.30
C VAL A 650 26.38 5.45 28.91
N LYS A 651 27.72 5.34 28.89
CA LYS A 651 28.65 6.38 29.36
C LYS A 651 29.72 6.63 28.31
N GLY A 652 30.19 7.87 28.20
CA GLY A 652 31.28 8.25 27.32
C GLY A 652 30.81 8.98 26.06
N LYS A 653 31.64 9.02 25.01
CA LYS A 653 31.29 9.70 23.76
C LYS A 653 30.26 8.90 22.98
N VAL A 654 29.26 9.59 22.46
CA VAL A 654 28.23 9.02 21.59
C VAL A 654 28.07 9.89 20.35
N VAL A 655 27.75 9.25 19.23
CA VAL A 655 27.33 9.92 18.00
C VAL A 655 25.81 9.94 17.96
N VAL A 656 25.25 11.12 17.71
CA VAL A 656 23.81 11.36 17.58
C VAL A 656 23.51 11.99 16.23
N ALA A 657 22.51 11.46 15.53
CA ALA A 657 22.03 12.01 14.27
C ALA A 657 20.54 11.72 14.05
N LYS A 658 19.90 12.46 13.15
CA LYS A 658 18.52 12.20 12.72
C LYS A 658 18.47 11.99 11.22
N ASN A 659 17.80 10.92 10.76
CA ASN A 659 17.56 10.75 9.33
C ASN A 659 16.32 11.54 8.87
N PRO A 660 16.32 12.07 7.64
CA PRO A 660 17.47 12.15 6.74
C PRO A 660 18.51 13.16 7.22
N CYS A 661 19.81 12.84 7.10
CA CYS A 661 20.92 13.76 7.44
C CYS A 661 21.87 13.90 6.25
N LEU A 662 22.09 15.12 5.78
CA LEU A 662 22.88 15.37 4.57
C LEU A 662 24.03 16.36 4.80
N HIS A 663 23.87 17.30 5.75
CA HIS A 663 24.95 18.24 6.04
C HIS A 663 25.95 17.59 7.02
N PRO A 664 27.27 17.72 6.82
CA PRO A 664 28.27 17.13 7.73
C PRO A 664 28.13 17.55 9.20
N GLY A 665 27.56 18.74 9.45
CA GLY A 665 27.26 19.23 10.80
C GLY A 665 26.05 18.59 11.50
N ASP A 666 25.26 17.77 10.79
CA ASP A 666 24.06 17.09 11.34
C ASP A 666 24.42 15.90 12.23
N MET A 667 25.68 15.45 12.16
CA MET A 667 26.25 14.40 12.98
C MET A 667 26.93 15.03 14.20
N ARG A 668 26.38 14.79 15.39
CA ARG A 668 26.85 15.39 16.64
C ARG A 668 27.58 14.37 17.50
N VAL A 669 28.72 14.77 18.07
CA VAL A 669 29.40 13.96 19.10
C VAL A 669 29.09 14.57 20.45
N LEU A 670 28.33 13.85 21.27
CA LEU A 670 27.88 14.26 22.60
C LEU A 670 28.47 13.34 23.67
N LYS A 671 28.35 13.74 24.95
CA LYS A 671 28.81 12.93 26.09
C LYS A 671 27.62 12.31 26.81
N ALA A 672 27.49 10.99 26.75
CA ALA A 672 26.56 10.25 27.59
C ALA A 672 27.06 10.23 29.05
N VAL A 673 26.22 10.70 29.97
CA VAL A 673 26.50 10.79 31.40
C VAL A 673 25.42 10.06 32.20
N ASN A 674 25.78 9.55 33.38
CA ASN A 674 24.82 8.90 34.27
C ASN A 674 24.18 9.94 35.19
N VAL A 675 22.85 10.03 35.17
CA VAL A 675 22.05 10.92 36.01
C VAL A 675 21.01 10.09 36.76
N PRO A 676 21.16 9.85 38.08
CA PRO A 676 20.22 9.05 38.86
C PRO A 676 18.76 9.51 38.77
N ALA A 677 18.52 10.82 38.70
CA ALA A 677 17.17 11.37 38.59
C ALA A 677 16.45 10.96 37.28
N LEU A 678 17.19 10.53 36.24
CA LEU A 678 16.66 10.17 34.93
C LEU A 678 16.55 8.65 34.71
N HIS A 679 16.84 7.81 35.72
CA HIS A 679 16.83 6.33 35.58
C HIS A 679 15.48 5.72 35.20
N HIS A 680 14.39 6.47 35.36
CA HIS A 680 13.05 6.07 34.93
C HIS A 680 12.83 6.20 33.41
N LEU A 681 13.74 6.86 32.70
CA LEU A 681 13.69 7.08 31.25
C LEU A 681 14.54 6.03 30.51
N VAL A 682 13.87 5.05 29.91
CA VAL A 682 14.49 3.90 29.24
C VAL A 682 14.06 3.84 27.77
N ASP A 683 15.01 3.48 26.89
CA ASP A 683 14.82 3.39 25.44
C ASP A 683 14.42 4.73 24.77
N CYS A 684 14.85 5.85 25.37
CA CYS A 684 14.81 7.20 24.80
C CYS A 684 16.17 7.89 24.99
N VAL A 685 16.44 8.95 24.22
CA VAL A 685 17.60 9.82 24.41
C VAL A 685 17.15 11.11 25.06
N VAL A 686 17.72 11.45 26.21
CA VAL A 686 17.36 12.64 26.97
C VAL A 686 18.36 13.76 26.68
N PHE A 687 17.84 14.87 26.18
CA PHE A 687 18.59 16.07 25.81
C PHE A 687 18.52 17.13 26.91
N PRO A 688 19.56 17.96 27.05
CA PRO A 688 19.60 19.03 28.04
C PRO A 688 18.64 20.15 27.65
N GLN A 689 18.02 20.77 28.64
CA GLN A 689 17.26 22.01 28.47
C GLN A 689 18.13 23.29 28.51
N LYS A 690 19.46 23.11 28.66
CA LYS A 690 20.47 24.18 28.72
C LYS A 690 21.30 24.22 27.45
N GLY A 691 21.77 25.41 27.07
CA GLY A 691 22.79 25.57 26.04
C GLY A 691 22.54 26.74 25.09
N LYS A 692 23.38 26.82 24.05
CA LYS A 692 23.26 27.85 23.01
C LYS A 692 22.22 27.50 21.93
N ARG A 693 21.98 26.21 21.71
CA ARG A 693 21.08 25.69 20.67
C ARG A 693 20.61 24.28 21.09
N PRO A 694 19.35 23.88 20.87
CA PRO A 694 18.89 22.53 21.20
C PRO A 694 19.62 21.48 20.34
N HIS A 695 20.19 20.44 20.95
CA HIS A 695 20.80 19.33 20.19
C HIS A 695 19.85 18.63 19.21
N PRO A 696 18.54 18.47 19.49
CA PRO A 696 17.54 18.10 18.49
C PRO A 696 17.65 18.91 17.20
N ASN A 697 17.69 20.25 17.33
CA ASN A 697 17.76 21.17 16.20
C ASN A 697 19.12 21.12 15.47
N GLU A 698 20.20 20.80 16.18
CA GLU A 698 21.52 20.55 15.58
C GLU A 698 21.54 19.27 14.74
N CYS A 699 20.66 18.32 15.00
CA CYS A 699 20.55 17.05 14.29
C CYS A 699 19.49 17.15 13.18
N SER A 700 19.86 17.75 12.05
CA SER A 700 18.98 17.93 10.90
C SER A 700 17.66 18.66 11.20
N GLY A 701 17.72 19.72 12.01
CA GLY A 701 16.55 20.54 12.36
C GLY A 701 15.47 19.77 13.12
N GLY A 702 15.85 18.75 13.90
CA GLY A 702 14.92 17.94 14.67
C GLY A 702 14.25 18.65 15.84
N ASP A 703 13.15 18.05 16.28
CA ASP A 703 12.36 18.48 17.43
C ASP A 703 12.08 17.29 18.36
N LEU A 704 11.19 17.47 19.34
CA LEU A 704 10.78 16.42 20.27
C LEU A 704 9.32 15.99 20.03
N ASP A 705 8.79 16.14 18.80
CA ASP A 705 7.41 15.80 18.44
C ASP A 705 7.18 14.32 18.04
N GLY A 706 8.27 13.54 18.13
CA GLY A 706 8.35 12.11 17.84
C GLY A 706 9.47 11.73 16.88
N ASP A 707 10.43 12.63 16.67
CA ASP A 707 11.66 12.36 15.94
C ASP A 707 12.46 11.21 16.59
N LEU A 708 13.05 10.37 15.73
CA LEU A 708 13.92 9.27 16.13
C LEU A 708 15.38 9.62 15.86
N TYR A 709 16.17 9.61 16.92
CA TYR A 709 17.60 9.88 16.92
C TYR A 709 18.37 8.57 16.89
N LEU A 710 19.29 8.47 15.95
CA LEU A 710 20.26 7.41 15.86
C LEU A 710 21.39 7.71 16.83
N VAL A 711 21.55 6.87 17.86
CA VAL A 711 22.58 7.02 18.88
C VAL A 711 23.51 5.82 18.83
N SER A 712 24.79 6.05 18.63
CA SER A 712 25.83 5.02 18.63
C SER A 712 26.92 5.35 19.64
N TRP A 713 27.29 4.37 20.46
CA TRP A 713 28.41 4.45 21.39
C TRP A 713 29.58 3.54 20.96
N ASP A 714 29.56 3.09 19.71
CA ASP A 714 30.67 2.36 19.11
C ASP A 714 31.88 3.28 18.95
N PRO A 715 33.02 2.99 19.62
CA PRO A 715 34.18 3.88 19.61
C PRO A 715 34.77 4.08 18.22
N TYR A 716 34.62 3.11 17.30
CA TYR A 716 35.12 3.20 15.94
C TYR A 716 34.22 4.03 15.02
N LEU A 717 32.98 4.29 15.42
CA LEU A 717 32.06 5.16 14.67
C LEU A 717 32.07 6.60 15.18
N ILE A 718 32.82 6.93 16.24
CA ILE A 718 32.97 8.30 16.70
C ILE A 718 33.88 9.06 15.73
N PRO A 719 33.38 10.05 14.97
CA PRO A 719 34.19 10.77 14.01
C PRO A 719 35.25 11.62 14.74
N PRO A 720 36.45 11.77 14.15
CA PRO A 720 37.52 12.58 14.73
C PRO A 720 37.27 14.08 14.58
N ARG A 721 36.41 14.49 13.63
CA ARG A 721 36.10 15.88 13.31
C ARG A 721 34.63 16.18 13.54
N GLN A 722 34.32 17.41 13.94
CA GLN A 722 32.97 17.94 14.03
C GLN A 722 32.86 19.22 13.21
N ILE A 723 31.73 19.40 12.54
CA ILE A 723 31.41 20.58 11.74
C ILE A 723 30.24 21.29 12.40
N GLU A 724 30.19 22.62 12.27
CA GLU A 724 29.06 23.39 12.78
C GLU A 724 27.74 22.97 12.10
N PRO A 725 26.64 22.79 12.86
CA PRO A 725 25.36 22.38 12.31
C PRO A 725 24.81 23.40 11.32
N MET A 726 24.12 22.92 10.27
CA MET A 726 23.46 23.82 9.32
C MET A 726 22.43 24.70 10.04
N ASN A 727 22.19 25.91 9.51
CA ASN A 727 21.08 26.71 9.99
C ASN A 727 19.76 26.15 9.45
N TYR A 728 18.87 25.74 10.36
CA TYR A 728 17.54 25.22 10.08
C TYR A 728 16.44 26.24 10.36
N SER A 729 16.74 27.54 10.24
CA SER A 729 15.72 28.58 10.34
C SER A 729 14.57 28.31 9.35
N PRO A 730 13.31 28.35 9.80
CA PRO A 730 12.16 28.11 8.93
C PRO A 730 12.16 29.06 7.73
N ALA A 731 11.77 28.56 6.57
CA ALA A 731 11.51 29.41 5.41
C ALA A 731 10.37 30.39 5.70
N ARG A 732 10.43 31.59 5.09
CA ARG A 732 9.32 32.55 5.17
C ARG A 732 8.06 31.93 4.56
N THR A 733 6.99 31.85 5.34
CA THR A 733 5.69 31.37 4.88
C THR A 733 4.86 32.52 4.32
N VAL A 734 4.18 32.29 3.20
CA VAL A 734 3.14 33.21 2.73
C VAL A 734 1.90 33.03 3.62
N GLN A 735 1.43 34.14 4.19
CA GLN A 735 0.16 34.20 4.92
C GLN A 735 -0.87 34.84 4.00
N LEU A 736 -2.05 34.23 3.90
CA LEU A 736 -3.20 34.80 3.22
C LEU A 736 -3.85 35.88 4.10
N ASP A 737 -4.53 36.80 3.45
CA ASP A 737 -5.36 37.85 4.07
C ASP A 737 -6.79 37.39 4.36
N HIS A 738 -7.17 36.18 3.94
CA HIS A 738 -8.49 35.57 4.11
C HIS A 738 -8.41 34.14 4.66
N ASP A 739 -9.57 33.54 4.95
CA ASP A 739 -9.67 32.16 5.46
C ASP A 739 -9.32 31.19 4.31
N VAL A 740 -8.51 30.17 4.59
CA VAL A 740 -8.12 29.17 3.57
C VAL A 740 -9.37 28.45 3.04
N THR A 741 -9.54 28.43 1.72
CA THR A 741 -10.66 27.73 1.07
C THR A 741 -10.30 26.27 0.74
N LEU A 742 -11.30 25.44 0.45
CA LEU A 742 -11.05 24.04 0.09
C LEU A 742 -10.38 23.94 -1.28
N GLU A 743 -10.79 24.81 -2.20
CA GLU A 743 -10.28 24.90 -3.56
C GLU A 743 -8.78 25.23 -3.55
N GLU A 744 -8.33 26.11 -2.65
CA GLU A 744 -6.90 26.41 -2.46
C GLU A 744 -6.12 25.19 -1.94
N VAL A 745 -6.71 24.38 -1.05
CA VAL A 745 -6.11 23.14 -0.55
C VAL A 745 -5.96 22.11 -1.67
N GLU A 746 -6.96 21.98 -2.53
CA GLU A 746 -6.94 21.10 -3.70
C GLU A 746 -5.88 21.53 -4.73
N GLU A 747 -5.76 22.83 -4.99
CA GLU A 747 -4.72 23.39 -5.86
C GLU A 747 -3.32 23.26 -5.25
N SER A 748 -3.20 23.40 -3.93
CA SER A 748 -1.94 23.16 -3.22
C SER A 748 -1.47 21.72 -3.38
N PHE A 749 -2.39 20.75 -3.39
CA PHE A 749 -2.08 19.35 -3.63
C PHE A 749 -1.48 19.13 -5.03
N THR A 750 -2.11 19.65 -6.09
CA THR A 750 -1.58 19.49 -7.45
C THR A 750 -0.25 20.22 -7.64
N ASN A 751 -0.11 21.42 -7.08
CA ASN A 751 1.15 22.18 -7.08
C ASN A 751 2.29 21.44 -6.38
N TYR A 752 2.00 20.73 -5.28
CA TYR A 752 2.99 19.90 -4.61
C TYR A 752 3.46 18.75 -5.51
N ILE A 753 2.54 18.02 -6.17
CA ILE A 753 2.91 16.88 -7.03
C ILE A 753 3.85 17.34 -8.16
N VAL A 754 3.56 18.49 -8.79
CA VAL A 754 4.42 19.09 -9.83
C VAL A 754 5.83 19.37 -9.31
N ASN A 755 6.00 19.63 -8.01
CA ASN A 755 7.27 20.07 -7.42
C ASN A 755 7.85 19.06 -6.41
N ASP A 756 7.44 17.78 -6.45
CA ASP A 756 7.94 16.72 -5.56
C ASP A 756 9.39 16.31 -5.93
N ASN A 757 10.35 17.16 -5.59
CA ASN A 757 11.77 17.00 -5.91
C ASN A 757 12.58 16.34 -4.78
N LEU A 758 11.98 16.01 -3.64
CA LEU A 758 12.69 15.53 -2.45
C LEU A 758 13.56 14.29 -2.74
N GLY A 759 13.00 13.31 -3.46
CA GLY A 759 13.71 12.10 -3.85
C GLY A 759 14.86 12.35 -4.84
N ILE A 760 14.67 13.31 -5.75
CA ILE A 760 15.69 13.72 -6.74
C ILE A 760 16.86 14.41 -6.03
N ILE A 761 16.57 15.31 -5.09
CA ILE A 761 17.57 16.03 -4.28
C ILE A 761 18.41 15.05 -3.45
N SER A 762 17.76 14.13 -2.71
CA SER A 762 18.47 13.11 -1.91
C SER A 762 19.33 12.18 -2.79
N THR A 763 18.83 11.80 -3.96
CA THR A 763 19.58 11.00 -4.94
C THR A 763 20.80 11.77 -5.45
N ALA A 764 20.61 13.01 -5.88
CA ALA A 764 21.71 13.86 -6.36
C ALA A 764 22.78 14.03 -5.27
N HIS A 765 22.39 14.30 -4.02
CA HIS A 765 23.34 14.41 -2.90
C HIS A 765 24.18 13.15 -2.75
N THR A 766 23.56 11.97 -2.82
CA THR A 766 24.27 10.69 -2.75
C THR A 766 25.29 10.55 -3.88
N VAL A 767 24.94 10.97 -5.10
CA VAL A 767 25.84 10.90 -6.28
C VAL A 767 27.00 11.89 -6.14
N PHE A 768 26.73 13.15 -5.81
CA PHE A 768 27.79 14.15 -5.66
C PHE A 768 28.72 13.82 -4.49
N ALA A 769 28.19 13.35 -3.37
CA ALA A 769 29.01 12.98 -2.22
C ALA A 769 29.89 11.74 -2.46
N ASP A 770 29.53 10.88 -3.43
CA ASP A 770 30.36 9.75 -3.85
C ASP A 770 31.45 10.17 -4.85
N ARG A 771 31.12 11.09 -5.77
CA ARG A 771 31.99 11.52 -6.87
C ARG A 771 33.04 12.55 -6.45
N GLU A 772 32.65 13.50 -5.59
CA GLU A 772 33.49 14.63 -5.22
C GLU A 772 34.56 14.23 -4.19
N PRO A 773 35.82 14.72 -4.32
CA PRO A 773 36.89 14.42 -3.36
C PRO A 773 36.55 14.80 -1.91
N ASP A 774 35.87 15.94 -1.73
CA ASP A 774 35.43 16.46 -0.43
C ASP A 774 34.12 15.82 0.07
N LYS A 775 33.56 14.84 -0.66
CA LYS A 775 32.33 14.12 -0.30
C LYS A 775 31.19 15.10 0.04
N ALA A 776 30.55 14.93 1.20
CA ALA A 776 29.45 15.78 1.65
C ALA A 776 29.89 17.21 2.05
N MET A 777 31.19 17.51 2.12
CA MET A 777 31.69 18.87 2.35
C MET A 777 31.75 19.72 1.08
N SER A 778 31.60 19.10 -0.09
CA SER A 778 31.58 19.79 -1.38
C SER A 778 30.45 20.82 -1.48
N ALA A 779 30.67 21.89 -2.24
CA ALA A 779 29.68 22.96 -2.40
C ALA A 779 28.33 22.44 -2.95
N PRO A 780 28.29 21.56 -3.99
CA PRO A 780 27.04 20.97 -4.46
C PRO A 780 26.29 20.21 -3.35
N CYS A 781 26.99 19.43 -2.51
CA CYS A 781 26.35 18.68 -1.43
C CYS A 781 25.74 19.59 -0.36
N LYS A 782 26.44 20.67 0.02
CA LYS A 782 25.92 21.64 0.99
C LYS A 782 24.68 22.37 0.48
N ASP A 783 24.65 22.73 -0.80
CA ASP A 783 23.46 23.36 -1.39
C ASP A 783 22.31 22.36 -1.54
N LEU A 784 22.60 21.11 -1.89
CA LEU A 784 21.62 20.02 -1.90
C LEU A 784 21.06 19.74 -0.50
N ALA A 785 21.87 19.82 0.56
CA ALA A 785 21.41 19.69 1.93
C ALA A 785 20.43 20.81 2.32
N LYS A 786 20.71 22.06 1.96
CA LYS A 786 19.77 23.19 2.14
C LYS A 786 18.47 22.96 1.38
N LEU A 787 18.54 22.59 0.11
CA LEU A 787 17.36 22.29 -0.72
C LEU A 787 16.54 21.13 -0.14
N ASN A 788 17.21 20.10 0.40
CA ASN A 788 16.53 18.98 1.04
C ASN A 788 15.76 19.41 2.27
N SER A 789 16.37 20.23 3.14
CA SER A 789 15.70 20.79 4.32
C SER A 789 14.44 21.57 3.94
N LEU A 790 14.54 22.42 2.92
CA LEU A 790 13.39 23.18 2.40
C LEU A 790 12.31 22.25 1.82
N ALA A 791 12.70 21.17 1.13
CA ALA A 791 11.77 20.23 0.53
C ALA A 791 11.05 19.36 1.58
N VAL A 792 11.70 19.03 2.70
CA VAL A 792 11.07 18.30 3.82
C VAL A 792 9.96 19.12 4.47
N ASP A 793 10.14 20.45 4.56
CA ASP A 793 9.15 21.37 5.14
C ASP A 793 8.16 21.94 4.12
N SER A 794 8.37 21.71 2.82
CA SER A 794 7.45 22.12 1.75
C SER A 794 5.99 21.73 2.01
N PRO A 795 5.66 20.49 2.47
CA PRO A 795 4.28 20.12 2.81
C PRO A 795 3.60 20.95 3.89
N LYS A 796 4.36 21.67 4.73
CA LYS A 796 3.85 22.50 5.83
C LYS A 796 3.96 23.99 5.55
N THR A 797 4.88 24.39 4.68
CA THR A 797 5.20 25.79 4.38
C THR A 797 4.57 26.27 3.07
N GLY A 798 4.30 25.34 2.15
CA GLY A 798 3.85 25.65 0.79
C GLY A 798 4.98 26.11 -0.13
N LEU A 799 6.23 26.07 0.33
CA LEU A 799 7.37 26.50 -0.48
C LEU A 799 7.63 25.51 -1.62
N LEU A 800 7.62 26.01 -2.85
CA LEU A 800 7.99 25.22 -4.02
C LEU A 800 9.51 25.18 -4.17
N VAL A 801 10.09 23.99 -4.02
CA VAL A 801 11.55 23.80 -4.13
C VAL A 801 11.90 23.37 -5.55
N LYS A 802 12.50 24.29 -6.32
CA LYS A 802 13.00 24.00 -7.66
C LYS A 802 14.44 23.48 -7.60
N MET A 803 14.70 22.41 -8.34
CA MET A 803 16.01 21.79 -8.44
C MET A 803 16.83 22.43 -9.57
N PRO A 804 17.96 23.12 -9.29
CA PRO A 804 18.82 23.70 -10.30
C PRO A 804 19.46 22.65 -11.21
N ASP A 805 19.62 22.96 -12.50
CA ASP A 805 20.11 21.98 -13.49
C ASP A 805 21.54 21.51 -13.25
N HIS A 806 22.42 22.38 -12.73
CA HIS A 806 23.81 22.03 -12.41
C HIS A 806 23.91 21.07 -11.21
N LEU A 807 22.88 20.98 -10.37
CA LEU A 807 22.82 20.03 -9.25
C LEU A 807 22.16 18.71 -9.64
N ARG A 808 21.76 18.52 -10.90
CA ARG A 808 21.17 17.25 -11.36
C ARG A 808 22.26 16.24 -11.72
N ALA A 809 22.14 15.02 -11.20
CA ALA A 809 23.03 13.92 -11.53
C ALA A 809 22.82 13.44 -12.98
N LYS A 810 23.90 13.42 -13.78
CA LYS A 810 23.91 12.94 -15.17
C LYS A 810 24.35 11.48 -15.30
N GLU A 811 25.27 11.06 -14.43
CA GLU A 811 25.80 9.71 -14.33
C GLU A 811 25.61 9.22 -12.88
N TYR A 812 25.40 7.92 -12.70
CA TYR A 812 25.07 7.33 -11.40
C TYR A 812 26.12 6.30 -10.97
N PRO A 813 26.42 6.15 -9.68
CA PRO A 813 27.35 5.11 -9.23
C PRO A 813 26.73 3.71 -9.38
N ASP A 814 27.59 2.72 -9.59
CA ASP A 814 27.27 1.30 -9.81
C ASP A 814 26.33 0.71 -8.75
N PHE A 815 26.53 1.08 -7.48
CA PHE A 815 25.69 0.61 -6.36
C PHE A 815 24.22 1.08 -6.40
N MET A 816 23.86 1.99 -7.32
CA MET A 816 22.47 2.41 -7.53
C MET A 816 21.73 1.57 -8.57
N GLU A 817 22.42 0.71 -9.32
CA GLU A 817 21.86 -0.27 -10.26
C GLU A 817 20.85 0.35 -11.27
N LYS A 818 21.16 1.55 -11.79
CA LYS A 818 20.35 2.27 -12.79
C LYS A 818 20.63 1.77 -14.20
N LEU A 819 19.96 0.68 -14.61
CA LEU A 819 20.15 0.02 -15.91
C LEU A 819 19.83 0.92 -17.13
N ASP A 820 18.97 1.92 -16.94
CA ASP A 820 18.50 2.84 -17.99
C ASP A 820 19.33 4.14 -18.08
N LYS A 821 20.37 4.30 -17.25
CA LYS A 821 21.17 5.52 -17.15
C LYS A 821 22.67 5.21 -17.27
N PRO A 822 23.49 6.19 -17.67
CA PRO A 822 24.94 6.06 -17.61
C PRO A 822 25.41 5.80 -16.17
N THR A 823 26.28 4.80 -15.99
CA THR A 823 26.82 4.44 -14.67
C THR A 823 28.34 4.44 -14.62
N TYR A 824 28.92 4.74 -13.46
CA TYR A 824 30.36 4.64 -13.17
C TYR A 824 30.62 3.74 -11.96
N GLU A 825 31.80 3.12 -11.88
CA GLU A 825 32.20 2.34 -10.70
C GLU A 825 32.60 3.27 -9.54
N SER A 826 31.83 3.26 -8.46
CA SER A 826 32.11 4.09 -7.27
C SER A 826 33.42 3.66 -6.62
N LYS A 827 34.30 4.64 -6.34
CA LYS A 827 35.53 4.44 -5.55
C LYS A 827 35.33 4.69 -4.06
N GLY A 828 34.16 5.22 -3.68
CA GLY A 828 33.77 5.46 -2.29
C GLY A 828 33.44 4.17 -1.52
N VAL A 829 33.31 4.32 -0.20
CA VAL A 829 33.01 3.20 0.71
C VAL A 829 31.70 2.49 0.37
N ILE A 830 30.67 3.21 -0.10
CA ILE A 830 29.38 2.62 -0.45
C ILE A 830 29.53 1.67 -1.66
N GLY A 831 30.32 2.06 -2.66
CA GLY A 831 30.66 1.19 -3.80
C GLY A 831 31.41 -0.06 -3.37
N LYS A 832 32.40 0.07 -2.48
CA LYS A 832 33.14 -1.08 -1.91
C LYS A 832 32.22 -2.03 -1.16
N LEU A 833 31.33 -1.50 -0.30
CA LEU A 833 30.35 -2.29 0.45
C LEU A 833 29.36 -3.00 -0.48
N PHE A 834 28.90 -2.34 -1.53
CA PHE A 834 28.02 -2.95 -2.53
C PHE A 834 28.68 -4.13 -3.23
N ARG A 835 29.93 -3.96 -3.70
CA ARG A 835 30.69 -5.02 -4.37
C ARG A 835 31.00 -6.19 -3.42
N GLN A 836 31.33 -5.93 -2.16
CA GLN A 836 31.52 -6.98 -1.15
C GLN A 836 30.27 -7.86 -1.00
N VAL A 837 29.06 -7.27 -0.96
CA VAL A 837 27.82 -8.06 -0.90
C VAL A 837 27.58 -8.82 -2.20
N LYS A 838 27.86 -8.21 -3.34
CA LYS A 838 27.69 -8.85 -4.65
C LYS A 838 28.60 -10.08 -4.79
N GLU A 839 29.88 -9.94 -4.44
CA GLU A 839 30.87 -11.02 -4.39
C GLU A 839 30.44 -12.12 -3.41
N HIS A 840 29.98 -11.76 -2.20
CA HIS A 840 29.45 -12.72 -1.22
C HIS A 840 28.30 -13.54 -1.78
N VAL A 841 27.33 -12.90 -2.41
CA VAL A 841 26.17 -13.58 -3.02
C VAL A 841 26.61 -14.50 -4.16
N GLU A 842 27.59 -14.09 -4.97
CA GLU A 842 28.15 -14.93 -6.04
C GLU A 842 28.85 -16.17 -5.47
N LEU A 843 29.69 -16.01 -4.44
CA LEU A 843 30.37 -17.10 -3.74
C LEU A 843 29.39 -18.08 -3.07
N VAL A 844 28.38 -17.56 -2.38
CA VAL A 844 27.33 -18.37 -1.74
C VAL A 844 26.49 -19.09 -2.81
N SER A 845 26.20 -18.46 -3.95
CA SER A 845 25.45 -19.10 -5.04
C SER A 845 26.22 -20.28 -5.67
N HIS A 846 27.55 -20.22 -5.71
CA HIS A 846 28.38 -21.30 -6.24
C HIS A 846 28.56 -22.45 -5.23
N SER A 847 28.58 -22.14 -3.93
CA SER A 847 28.73 -23.14 -2.85
C SER A 847 27.40 -23.78 -2.41
N CYS A 848 26.27 -23.05 -2.45
CA CYS A 848 24.92 -23.50 -2.07
C CYS A 848 24.16 -24.25 -3.18
N SER A 849 24.87 -24.87 -4.13
CA SER A 849 24.29 -25.95 -4.93
C SER A 849 23.97 -27.21 -4.10
N SER A 850 24.27 -27.18 -2.80
CA SER A 850 24.20 -28.25 -1.81
C SER A 850 23.01 -28.16 -0.82
N SER A 851 22.36 -27.00 -0.67
CA SER A 851 21.13 -26.88 0.14
C SER A 851 19.93 -27.37 -0.68
N ASN A 852 19.49 -28.61 -0.41
CA ASN A 852 18.61 -29.41 -1.28
C ASN A 852 17.13 -28.97 -1.36
N ILE A 853 16.69 -27.93 -0.64
CA ILE A 853 15.27 -27.55 -0.57
C ILE A 853 15.06 -26.17 -1.21
N LYS A 854 15.10 -26.11 -2.54
CA LYS A 854 14.67 -24.90 -3.30
C LYS A 854 13.15 -24.83 -3.45
N SER A 855 12.47 -25.97 -3.36
CA SER A 855 11.01 -26.09 -3.37
C SER A 855 10.58 -27.32 -2.58
N PHE A 856 9.40 -27.28 -1.95
CA PHE A 856 8.86 -28.42 -1.20
C PHE A 856 8.27 -29.45 -2.18
N THR A 857 9.13 -30.33 -2.70
CA THR A 857 8.75 -31.41 -3.64
C THR A 857 8.29 -32.67 -2.90
N ALA A 858 7.72 -33.63 -3.64
CA ALA A 858 7.35 -34.93 -3.09
C ALA A 858 8.56 -35.70 -2.52
N GLU A 859 9.75 -35.45 -3.05
CA GLU A 859 11.01 -36.05 -2.59
C GLU A 859 11.47 -35.40 -1.28
N VAL A 860 11.39 -34.08 -1.18
CA VAL A 860 11.66 -33.35 0.06
C VAL A 860 10.68 -33.79 1.16
N ALA A 861 9.39 -33.91 0.84
CA ALA A 861 8.39 -34.39 1.78
C ALA A 861 8.70 -35.81 2.30
N LYS A 862 9.19 -36.72 1.45
CA LYS A 862 9.62 -38.06 1.89
C LYS A 862 10.82 -38.02 2.81
N LYS A 863 11.76 -37.10 2.56
CA LYS A 863 13.00 -36.98 3.34
C LYS A 863 12.80 -36.27 4.69
N CYS A 864 11.92 -35.27 4.72
CA CYS A 864 11.75 -34.36 5.83
C CYS A 864 10.52 -34.65 6.71
N TYR A 865 9.68 -35.64 6.34
CA TYR A 865 8.54 -36.00 7.16
C TYR A 865 8.99 -36.52 8.52
N ASP A 866 8.55 -35.88 9.60
CA ASP A 866 8.88 -36.24 10.98
C ASP A 866 7.84 -37.23 11.56
N PRO A 867 8.18 -38.52 11.74
CA PRO A 867 7.26 -39.51 12.28
C PRO A 867 6.88 -39.24 13.74
N ASP A 868 7.67 -38.45 14.47
CA ASP A 868 7.37 -38.08 15.86
C ASP A 868 6.09 -37.26 15.97
N MET A 869 5.67 -36.64 14.87
CA MET A 869 4.43 -35.87 14.79
C MET A 869 3.18 -36.75 14.73
N GLU A 870 3.29 -38.08 14.63
CA GLU A 870 2.14 -38.98 14.68
C GLU A 870 1.74 -39.27 16.14
N VAL A 871 0.56 -38.77 16.52
CA VAL A 871 -0.06 -38.94 17.84
C VAL A 871 -1.31 -39.80 17.71
N ASP A 872 -1.57 -40.68 18.68
CA ASP A 872 -2.74 -41.55 18.63
C ASP A 872 -4.05 -40.75 18.48
N GLY A 873 -4.97 -41.29 17.66
CA GLY A 873 -6.25 -40.63 17.36
C GLY A 873 -6.23 -39.58 16.23
N PHE A 874 -5.06 -39.19 15.69
CA PHE A 874 -4.97 -38.15 14.65
C PHE A 874 -5.80 -38.45 13.39
N LYS A 875 -5.96 -39.74 13.06
CA LYS A 875 -6.69 -40.20 11.87
C LYS A 875 -8.16 -39.74 11.86
N LEU A 876 -8.76 -39.53 13.03
CA LEU A 876 -10.14 -39.04 13.18
C LEU A 876 -10.32 -37.62 12.62
N TYR A 877 -9.26 -36.81 12.66
CA TYR A 877 -9.29 -35.39 12.28
C TYR A 877 -8.77 -35.12 10.86
N ILE A 878 -8.39 -36.14 10.08
CA ILE A 878 -7.82 -35.96 8.73
C ILE A 878 -8.76 -35.21 7.78
N ASN A 879 -10.05 -35.57 7.76
CA ASN A 879 -11.01 -34.92 6.85
C ASN A 879 -11.22 -33.44 7.20
N GLU A 880 -11.22 -33.12 8.49
CA GLU A 880 -11.29 -31.76 8.98
C GLU A 880 -10.01 -30.97 8.62
N ALA A 881 -8.84 -31.58 8.84
CA ALA A 881 -7.54 -30.98 8.52
C ALA A 881 -7.39 -30.69 7.01
N ILE A 882 -7.83 -31.60 6.13
CA ILE A 882 -7.84 -31.36 4.66
C ILE A 882 -8.71 -30.14 4.32
N ARG A 883 -9.86 -29.99 4.98
CA ARG A 883 -10.77 -28.86 4.74
C ARG A 883 -10.14 -27.54 5.18
N TYR A 884 -9.64 -27.46 6.41
CA TYR A 884 -9.02 -26.22 6.93
C TYR A 884 -7.73 -25.86 6.19
N ARG A 885 -6.93 -26.86 5.79
CA ARG A 885 -5.77 -26.62 4.93
C ARG A 885 -6.19 -25.97 3.61
N ARG A 886 -7.22 -26.51 2.92
CA ARG A 886 -7.71 -25.92 1.67
C ARG A 886 -8.21 -24.48 1.86
N GLU A 887 -8.86 -24.21 2.98
CA GLU A 887 -9.35 -22.87 3.34
C GLU A 887 -8.18 -21.90 3.57
N TYR A 888 -7.18 -22.31 4.35
CA TYR A 888 -5.95 -21.55 4.58
C TYR A 888 -5.19 -21.28 3.28
N ASP A 889 -4.93 -22.32 2.49
CA ASP A 889 -4.17 -22.23 1.24
C ASP A 889 -4.88 -21.29 0.25
N CYS A 890 -6.21 -21.33 0.19
CA CYS A 890 -7.00 -20.42 -0.63
C CYS A 890 -6.84 -18.96 -0.17
N LYS A 891 -7.02 -18.70 1.13
CA LYS A 891 -6.87 -17.34 1.68
C LYS A 891 -5.46 -16.80 1.53
N LEU A 892 -4.42 -17.62 1.75
CA LEU A 892 -3.03 -17.22 1.59
C LEU A 892 -2.68 -16.92 0.12
N GLN A 893 -3.11 -17.77 -0.82
CA GLN A 893 -2.94 -17.54 -2.26
C GLN A 893 -3.60 -16.23 -2.68
N ASN A 894 -4.83 -15.95 -2.22
CA ASN A 894 -5.53 -14.71 -2.55
C ASN A 894 -4.75 -13.48 -2.07
N LEU A 895 -4.15 -13.54 -0.87
CA LEU A 895 -3.27 -12.47 -0.38
C LEU A 895 -2.01 -12.32 -1.26
N MET A 896 -1.37 -13.44 -1.62
CA MET A 896 -0.19 -13.43 -2.48
C MET A 896 -0.49 -12.79 -3.83
N GLU A 897 -1.57 -13.20 -4.49
CA GLU A 897 -1.99 -12.65 -5.79
C GLU A 897 -2.39 -11.17 -5.68
N TYR A 898 -3.18 -10.81 -4.67
CA TYR A 898 -3.58 -9.42 -4.42
C TYR A 898 -2.38 -8.47 -4.27
N TYR A 899 -1.35 -8.90 -3.54
CA TYR A 899 -0.12 -8.12 -3.35
C TYR A 899 0.93 -8.35 -4.44
N GLY A 900 0.70 -9.27 -5.38
CA GLY A 900 1.66 -9.65 -6.43
C GLY A 900 2.93 -10.33 -5.91
N ILE A 901 2.83 -11.07 -4.81
CA ILE A 901 3.91 -11.84 -4.17
C ILE A 901 3.94 -13.25 -4.78
N LYS A 902 5.14 -13.74 -5.11
CA LYS A 902 5.31 -14.99 -5.86
C LYS A 902 5.60 -16.20 -4.99
N SER A 903 5.99 -16.01 -3.72
CA SER A 903 6.37 -17.14 -2.85
C SER A 903 5.81 -17.01 -1.44
N GLU A 904 5.52 -18.17 -0.84
CA GLU A 904 5.07 -18.29 0.55
C GLU A 904 6.08 -17.66 1.53
N ALA A 905 7.37 -17.89 1.29
CA ALA A 905 8.44 -17.38 2.12
C ALA A 905 8.45 -15.83 2.18
N GLU A 906 8.22 -15.18 1.04
CA GLU A 906 8.17 -13.72 0.94
C GLU A 906 6.98 -13.13 1.70
N ILE A 907 5.78 -13.69 1.54
CA ILE A 907 4.58 -13.19 2.21
C ILE A 907 4.65 -13.39 3.74
N LEU A 908 5.12 -14.55 4.20
CA LEU A 908 5.18 -14.88 5.63
C LEU A 908 6.29 -14.14 6.38
N SER A 909 7.44 -13.93 5.73
CA SER A 909 8.55 -13.16 6.31
C SER A 909 8.37 -11.65 6.17
N GLY A 910 7.45 -11.24 5.28
CA GLY A 910 7.30 -9.86 4.82
C GLY A 910 8.52 -9.37 4.03
N THR A 911 9.31 -10.28 3.46
CA THR A 911 10.49 -9.99 2.64
C THR A 911 10.09 -10.03 1.18
N PHE A 912 10.31 -8.97 0.41
CA PHE A 912 9.87 -8.93 -0.99
C PHE A 912 11.05 -8.64 -1.89
N ALA A 913 11.36 -9.53 -2.85
CA ALA A 913 12.40 -9.31 -3.85
C ALA A 913 11.99 -8.21 -4.84
N GLN A 914 10.72 -8.19 -5.23
CA GLN A 914 10.14 -7.22 -6.15
C GLN A 914 8.71 -6.91 -5.70
N THR A 915 8.44 -5.67 -5.32
CA THR A 915 7.09 -5.24 -4.94
C THR A 915 6.32 -4.86 -6.19
N SER A 916 5.08 -5.35 -6.31
CA SER A 916 4.12 -4.84 -7.30
C SER A 916 4.02 -3.31 -7.18
N LYS A 917 3.99 -2.61 -8.32
CA LYS A 917 4.03 -1.13 -8.39
C LYS A 917 2.76 -0.45 -7.85
N CYS A 918 1.77 -1.23 -7.40
CA CYS A 918 0.40 -0.80 -7.12
C CYS A 918 0.20 -0.01 -5.80
N PHE A 919 1.22 0.20 -4.97
CA PHE A 919 1.04 0.73 -3.60
C PHE A 919 1.82 2.01 -3.31
N ASP A 920 1.16 2.97 -2.63
CA ASP A 920 1.61 4.36 -2.42
C ASP A 920 2.97 4.46 -1.70
N THR A 921 3.26 3.55 -0.76
CA THR A 921 4.59 3.41 -0.16
C THR A 921 4.95 1.95 0.19
N ARG A 922 6.23 1.59 -0.03
CA ARG A 922 6.79 0.25 0.30
C ARG A 922 6.69 -0.11 1.79
N LYS A 923 6.56 0.88 2.69
CA LYS A 923 6.47 0.68 4.14
C LYS A 923 5.04 0.30 4.56
N ASP A 924 4.05 1.01 4.03
CA ASP A 924 2.64 0.76 4.36
C ASP A 924 2.18 -0.60 3.80
N LEU A 925 2.64 -0.94 2.59
CA LEU A 925 2.43 -2.26 2.01
C LEU A 925 2.96 -3.41 2.90
N LYS A 926 4.23 -3.30 3.36
CA LYS A 926 4.84 -4.33 4.22
C LYS A 926 4.10 -4.46 5.56
N ALA A 927 3.63 -3.35 6.13
CA ALA A 927 2.84 -3.37 7.35
C ALA A 927 1.48 -4.05 7.12
N ASN A 928 0.76 -3.68 6.06
CA ASN A 928 -0.55 -4.24 5.73
C ASN A 928 -0.48 -5.74 5.42
N ILE A 929 0.54 -6.20 4.68
CA ILE A 929 0.77 -7.64 4.43
C ILE A 929 1.01 -8.38 5.74
N GLY A 930 1.90 -7.86 6.60
CA GLY A 930 2.20 -8.49 7.89
C GLY A 930 0.96 -8.60 8.78
N ILE A 931 0.09 -7.59 8.74
CA ILE A 931 -1.21 -7.61 9.42
C ILE A 931 -2.13 -8.66 8.82
N ALA A 932 -2.32 -8.67 7.50
CA ALA A 932 -3.19 -9.63 6.80
C ALA A 932 -2.80 -11.09 7.10
N VAL A 933 -1.48 -11.38 7.05
CA VAL A 933 -0.94 -12.70 7.38
C VAL A 933 -1.17 -13.06 8.85
N ARG A 934 -0.97 -12.10 9.77
CA ARG A 934 -1.25 -12.32 11.20
C ARG A 934 -2.73 -12.64 11.44
N SER A 935 -3.63 -11.85 10.86
CA SER A 935 -5.07 -12.07 11.00
C SER A 935 -5.49 -13.41 10.41
N LEU A 936 -4.92 -13.83 9.27
CA LEU A 936 -5.14 -15.18 8.71
C LEU A 936 -4.66 -16.29 9.65
N LYS A 937 -3.46 -16.15 10.24
CA LYS A 937 -2.94 -17.13 11.22
C LYS A 937 -3.81 -17.21 12.46
N LYS A 938 -4.31 -16.08 12.96
CA LYS A 938 -5.23 -16.02 14.11
C LYS A 938 -6.57 -16.66 13.78
N GLU A 939 -7.12 -16.40 12.60
CA GLU A 939 -8.36 -17.03 12.12
C GLU A 939 -8.19 -18.55 12.00
N ALA A 940 -7.09 -19.02 11.40
CA ALA A 940 -6.77 -20.43 11.32
C ALA A 940 -6.64 -21.06 12.71
N ARG A 941 -5.97 -20.38 13.64
CA ARG A 941 -5.90 -20.81 15.04
C ARG A 941 -7.29 -20.88 15.69
N GLY A 942 -8.21 -19.98 15.35
CA GLY A 942 -9.61 -20.04 15.78
C GLY A 942 -10.32 -21.31 15.31
N TRP A 943 -10.14 -21.71 14.04
CA TRP A 943 -10.70 -22.95 13.48
C TRP A 943 -10.26 -24.22 14.24
N PHE A 944 -9.05 -24.20 14.81
CA PHE A 944 -8.51 -25.32 15.59
C PHE A 944 -9.29 -25.53 16.91
N TYR A 945 -9.67 -24.42 17.56
CA TYR A 945 -10.36 -24.41 18.85
C TYR A 945 -11.90 -24.33 18.74
N GLU A 946 -12.47 -24.16 17.53
CA GLU A 946 -13.91 -24.24 17.31
C GLU A 946 -14.45 -25.62 17.72
N LYS A 947 -15.30 -25.65 18.77
CA LYS A 947 -16.08 -26.84 19.13
C LYS A 947 -17.23 -27.00 18.13
N GLN A 948 -17.22 -28.04 17.31
CA GLN A 948 -18.42 -28.37 16.52
C GLN A 948 -19.52 -28.84 17.47
N GLY A 949 -20.70 -28.23 17.37
CA GLY A 949 -21.86 -28.63 18.15
C GLY A 949 -22.30 -30.07 17.83
N SER A 950 -22.23 -30.93 18.84
CA SER A 950 -23.07 -32.12 19.02
C SER A 950 -22.93 -32.64 20.45
N ASP A 951 -23.99 -32.48 21.25
CA ASP A 951 -24.51 -33.36 22.32
C ASP A 951 -23.60 -34.37 23.04
N PHE A 952 -22.41 -33.99 23.53
CA PHE A 952 -21.79 -34.71 24.64
C PHE A 952 -21.14 -33.73 25.63
N GLN A 953 -21.91 -33.38 26.65
CA GLN A 953 -21.35 -32.96 27.93
C GLN A 953 -20.64 -34.15 28.56
N SER A 954 -19.32 -34.07 28.71
CA SER A 954 -18.63 -34.70 29.84
C SER A 954 -17.29 -34.01 30.12
N ASN A 955 -17.25 -33.37 31.28
CA ASN A 955 -16.15 -33.22 32.24
C ASN A 955 -14.72 -32.94 31.74
N ILE A 956 -14.23 -31.76 32.14
CA ILE A 956 -12.85 -31.27 32.04
C ILE A 956 -11.90 -32.14 32.87
N SER A 957 -10.76 -32.56 32.30
CA SER A 957 -9.42 -32.13 32.78
C SER A 957 -8.20 -32.85 32.14
N THR A 958 -8.38 -33.93 31.35
CA THR A 958 -7.24 -34.62 30.68
C THR A 958 -7.43 -34.89 29.18
N ASP A 959 -8.67 -35.09 28.71
CA ASP A 959 -8.94 -35.46 27.30
C ASP A 959 -8.77 -34.31 26.27
N ASP A 960 -8.74 -33.05 26.72
CA ASP A 960 -8.72 -31.89 25.80
C ASP A 960 -7.32 -31.65 25.19
N ASP A 961 -6.25 -31.97 25.93
CA ASP A 961 -4.88 -31.79 25.43
C ASP A 961 -4.47 -32.89 24.44
N ASP A 962 -4.87 -34.14 24.71
CA ASP A 962 -4.67 -35.28 23.79
C ASP A 962 -5.46 -35.10 22.49
N ALA A 963 -6.71 -34.61 22.57
CA ALA A 963 -7.50 -34.27 21.39
C ALA A 963 -6.87 -33.12 20.59
N CYS A 964 -6.33 -32.09 21.26
CA CYS A 964 -5.57 -31.03 20.61
C CYS A 964 -4.29 -31.56 19.95
N ALA A 965 -3.54 -32.45 20.60
CA ALA A 965 -2.34 -33.05 20.03
C ALA A 965 -2.68 -33.90 18.78
N ALA A 966 -3.74 -34.70 18.83
CA ALA A 966 -4.25 -35.47 17.68
C ALA A 966 -4.70 -34.56 16.52
N LYS A 967 -5.37 -33.44 16.80
CA LYS A 967 -5.72 -32.43 15.78
C LYS A 967 -4.49 -31.79 15.15
N ALA A 968 -3.51 -31.37 15.95
CA ALA A 968 -2.27 -30.73 15.47
C ALA A 968 -1.45 -31.72 14.63
N SER A 969 -1.36 -32.97 15.09
CA SER A 969 -0.78 -34.10 14.34
C SER A 969 -1.46 -34.27 12.98
N ALA A 970 -2.80 -34.25 12.92
CA ALA A 970 -3.54 -34.33 11.67
C ALA A 970 -3.23 -33.17 10.72
N TRP A 971 -3.08 -31.93 11.22
CA TRP A 971 -2.70 -30.76 10.41
C TRP A 971 -1.30 -30.89 9.83
N TYR A 972 -0.34 -31.39 10.62
CA TYR A 972 1.02 -31.67 10.15
C TYR A 972 0.99 -32.80 9.09
N TYR A 973 0.31 -33.91 9.39
CA TYR A 973 0.20 -35.09 8.54
C TYR A 973 -0.33 -34.77 7.15
N VAL A 974 -1.47 -34.07 7.06
CA VAL A 974 -2.06 -33.73 5.75
C VAL A 974 -1.19 -32.75 4.96
N THR A 975 -0.28 -32.02 5.60
CA THR A 975 0.60 -31.02 4.98
C THR A 975 1.91 -31.62 4.50
N TYR A 976 2.58 -32.41 5.35
CA TYR A 976 3.93 -32.92 5.12
C TYR A 976 3.97 -34.37 4.59
N HIS A 977 2.94 -35.20 4.83
CA HIS A 977 3.04 -36.61 4.49
C HIS A 977 2.98 -36.85 2.95
N PRO A 978 3.90 -37.65 2.37
CA PRO A 978 4.00 -37.87 0.92
C PRO A 978 2.73 -38.40 0.24
N ARG A 979 1.86 -39.10 0.96
CA ARG A 979 0.59 -39.61 0.42
C ARG A 979 -0.33 -38.50 -0.12
N TYR A 980 -0.29 -37.32 0.49
CA TYR A 980 -1.09 -36.18 0.04
C TYR A 980 -0.43 -35.42 -1.10
N PHE A 981 0.75 -35.86 -1.57
CA PHE A 981 1.38 -35.28 -2.75
C PHE A 981 0.79 -35.73 -4.08
N VAL A 982 0.22 -36.94 -4.18
CA VAL A 982 -0.09 -37.58 -5.48
C VAL A 982 -1.60 -37.71 -5.78
N GLY A 983 -2.49 -37.50 -4.80
CA GLY A 983 -3.89 -37.93 -4.93
C GLY A 983 -5.01 -36.87 -4.98
N CYS A 984 -4.81 -35.63 -4.52
CA CYS A 984 -5.95 -34.76 -4.16
C CYS A 984 -6.12 -33.46 -4.99
N TYR A 985 -5.31 -33.23 -6.03
CA TYR A 985 -5.31 -32.00 -6.84
C TYR A 985 -5.29 -32.26 -8.36
N LYS A 986 -5.91 -33.34 -8.83
CA LYS A 986 -6.24 -33.47 -10.26
C LYS A 986 -7.56 -32.76 -10.54
N GLU A 987 -7.52 -31.43 -10.67
CA GLU A 987 -8.51 -30.63 -11.42
C GLU A 987 -8.01 -29.18 -11.59
N GLY A 988 -7.37 -28.92 -12.73
CA GLY A 988 -7.42 -27.64 -13.46
C GLY A 988 -6.84 -26.33 -12.89
N THR A 989 -6.44 -26.22 -11.62
CA THR A 989 -6.16 -24.87 -11.03
C THR A 989 -4.69 -24.48 -10.87
N GLY A 990 -3.73 -25.41 -10.99
CA GLY A 990 -2.30 -25.10 -10.93
C GLY A 990 -1.90 -24.22 -9.74
N ARG A 991 -2.39 -24.55 -8.54
CA ARG A 991 -2.12 -23.84 -7.27
C ARG A 991 -0.88 -24.40 -6.58
N GLU A 992 -0.08 -23.50 -5.99
CA GLU A 992 1.10 -23.85 -5.20
C GLU A 992 0.70 -24.52 -3.87
N ARG A 993 1.57 -25.39 -3.33
CA ARG A 993 1.36 -26.04 -2.03
C ARG A 993 2.13 -25.30 -0.96
N PHE A 994 1.43 -24.95 0.12
CA PHE A 994 2.01 -24.22 1.24
C PHE A 994 2.35 -25.14 2.41
N VAL A 995 3.41 -24.79 3.13
CA VAL A 995 3.97 -25.56 4.26
C VAL A 995 3.69 -24.92 5.63
N SER A 996 3.18 -23.68 5.66
CA SER A 996 2.98 -22.90 6.88
C SER A 996 1.69 -23.17 7.65
N PHE A 997 0.69 -23.82 7.04
CA PHE A 997 -0.60 -24.11 7.67
C PHE A 997 -0.50 -24.73 9.08
N PRO A 998 0.20 -25.86 9.30
CA PRO A 998 0.27 -26.48 10.62
C PRO A 998 1.00 -25.60 11.65
N TRP A 999 1.93 -24.75 11.20
CA TRP A 999 2.66 -23.81 12.06
C TRP A 999 1.81 -22.65 12.59
N CYS A 1000 0.51 -22.57 12.26
CA CYS A 1000 -0.46 -21.71 12.96
C CYS A 1000 -0.72 -22.17 14.40
N VAL A 1001 -0.49 -23.45 14.70
CA VAL A 1001 -0.59 -24.08 16.03
C VAL A 1001 0.77 -24.60 16.49
N PHE A 1002 1.82 -23.79 16.26
CA PHE A 1002 3.21 -24.15 16.54
C PHE A 1002 3.43 -24.61 17.99
N ASP A 1003 2.75 -24.02 18.96
CA ASP A 1003 2.82 -24.37 20.38
C ASP A 1003 2.46 -25.85 20.61
N LYS A 1004 1.40 -26.36 19.97
CA LYS A 1004 1.00 -27.77 20.09
C LYS A 1004 1.94 -28.72 19.35
N LEU A 1005 2.44 -28.33 18.17
CA LEU A 1005 3.43 -29.14 17.44
C LEU A 1005 4.75 -29.28 18.22
N LEU A 1006 5.22 -28.17 18.80
CA LEU A 1006 6.43 -28.17 19.60
C LEU A 1006 6.24 -28.95 20.91
N GLN A 1007 5.04 -28.92 21.50
CA GLN A 1007 4.72 -29.75 22.65
C GLN A 1007 4.82 -31.25 22.32
N ILE A 1008 4.20 -31.70 21.22
CA ILE A 1008 4.32 -33.09 20.73
C ILE A 1008 5.78 -33.49 20.58
N LYS A 1009 6.60 -32.61 19.98
CA LYS A 1009 8.03 -32.89 19.80
C LYS A 1009 8.77 -33.04 21.14
N ARG A 1010 8.53 -32.13 22.08
CA ARG A 1010 9.14 -32.15 23.43
C ARG A 1010 8.77 -33.42 24.18
N ASP A 1011 7.51 -33.83 24.13
CA ASP A 1011 7.04 -35.03 24.82
C ASP A 1011 7.69 -36.30 24.25
N LYS A 1012 7.78 -36.41 22.92
CA LYS A 1012 8.48 -37.54 22.26
C LYS A 1012 9.99 -37.57 22.58
N ILE A 1013 10.65 -36.41 22.64
CA ILE A 1013 12.06 -36.31 23.05
C ILE A 1013 12.22 -36.72 24.52
N SER A 1014 11.32 -36.28 25.40
CA SER A 1014 11.32 -36.65 26.82
C SER A 1014 11.19 -38.15 27.01
N ILE A 1015 10.24 -38.79 26.32
CA ILE A 1015 10.04 -40.25 26.34
C ILE A 1015 11.29 -41.00 25.83
N ARG A 1016 11.93 -40.52 24.77
CA ARG A 1016 13.18 -41.14 24.28
C ARG A 1016 14.30 -41.02 25.31
N ASN A 1017 14.43 -39.87 25.96
CA ASN A 1017 15.46 -39.64 26.97
C ASN A 1017 15.21 -40.49 28.23
N SER A 1018 13.95 -40.67 28.67
CA SER A 1018 13.63 -41.53 29.81
C SER A 1018 13.91 -43.00 29.51
N VAL A 1019 13.55 -43.48 28.32
CA VAL A 1019 13.87 -44.85 27.87
C VAL A 1019 15.39 -45.06 27.72
N HIS A 1020 16.14 -44.02 27.34
CA HIS A 1020 17.60 -44.11 27.21
C HIS A 1020 18.31 -44.16 28.57
N ILE A 1021 17.78 -43.46 29.58
CA ILE A 1021 18.27 -43.49 30.98
C ILE A 1021 18.02 -44.86 31.60
N ASP A 1022 16.83 -45.44 31.43
CA ASP A 1022 16.51 -46.80 31.91
C ASP A 1022 17.44 -47.85 31.29
N LEU A 1023 17.81 -47.73 30.01
CA LEU A 1023 18.74 -48.64 29.34
C LEU A 1023 20.21 -48.47 29.79
N THR A 1024 20.60 -47.29 30.26
CA THR A 1024 21.93 -47.05 30.84
C THR A 1024 22.02 -47.38 32.33
N GLU A 1025 20.90 -47.44 33.06
CA GLU A 1025 20.86 -47.96 34.44
C GLU A 1025 20.73 -49.50 34.48
N LEU A 1026 20.30 -50.12 33.37
CA LEU A 1026 20.25 -51.58 33.17
C LEU A 1026 21.54 -52.18 32.56
N ALA A 1027 22.53 -51.36 32.19
CA ALA A 1027 23.84 -51.76 31.65
C ALA A 1027 24.95 -51.46 32.65
#